data_AF-A0A7C0ZBF3-F1
#
_entry.id   AF-A0A7C0ZBF3-F1
#
_cell.length_a   1.000
_cell.length_b   1.000
_cell.length_c   1.000
_cell.angle_alpha   90.00
_cell.angle_beta   90.00
_cell.angle_gamma   90.00
#
_symmetry.space_group_name_H-M   'P 1'
#
loop_
_entity.id
_entity.type
_entity.pdbx_description
1 polymer ?
#
loop_
_entity_poly.entity_id
_entity_poly.type
_entity_poly.pdbx_seq_one_letter_code
_entity_poly.pdbx_strand_id
1 'polypeptide(L)'
;MLLLILSFSPEFNNYLYYQNITQVYEKYEDFIVRNLYIGNVYLGTDTIIGGGRGADILFINAYRKSIATSFSENLRKQLSSMEGIIPDIELPIKLPGALKQIIGEGGTIKVSGYQTVSLEVTQKVQEGVINGSFLDIKPDEDLNITINGIVGQKIHVDVNYNVKSLDESQNKVRVYYKSNDEDDIIQNINLGDTDKKGRFGITLSGKIANTDFNLQVTRVKSLPEEKTSEFSSQIESLTVFDYDYVKDRFYYIPMGMNDSLVLLRVYYQMPYSVTTIPARTFKVDGSTGDVANFELREEGEEGDYRVRYFQYYYGLQRPFLEIVNPPDPGRMIAIYYVTKDITTGEFDTVGYLTESPTDTSSLLLIKSSNPTPEDTTWYLMMRNVYSFPTSGEGITDFSVDIYRVVPGGEPVNFDENTNTQYIKILGLDQDTVPGIDAEKFVDFQNGYIFFPYAYPFLIPDLAPDTVPAIYRKLYPENDEKNKYFLVIKYKAPLTRFTIGGGKNIVENSEVIIVDGDTLKRDIDYTIDYATGEVKIKDPKRFPPDAKVSYIYQVMPFGGLTFSQDYLTKLETKTRINNRTFLNTSIDFNASSVSDFYPRLGSEPANFLLGKASFKTGLDLDLLLPLISRLPIIGSEKTPVFNLSGNVFLSMPNPSSRGKGYVDDMENTTRSEPFGNTIREWSFSSTPDGENEYLLGEIHWWSVNLME
;
A
#
# COMPACT_ATOMS: atom_id res chain seq x y z
N MET A 1 11.12 51.11 7.60
CA MET A 1 11.63 50.26 8.70
C MET A 1 11.27 48.83 8.30
N LEU A 2 12.16 48.09 7.63
CA LEU A 2 13.24 47.29 8.24
C LEU A 2 12.64 46.21 9.16
N LEU A 3 12.78 44.91 8.80
CA LEU A 3 13.73 43.95 9.42
C LEU A 3 13.30 43.63 10.87
N LEU A 4 13.07 42.40 11.34
CA LEU A 4 13.87 41.16 11.36
C LEU A 4 13.03 40.16 12.22
N ILE A 5 12.94 38.84 11.92
CA ILE A 5 13.56 37.69 12.68
C ILE A 5 13.06 37.53 14.15
N LEU A 6 12.84 36.37 14.77
CA LEU A 6 12.63 34.93 14.51
C LEU A 6 12.59 34.30 15.94
N SER A 7 11.88 33.18 16.12
CA SER A 7 12.15 32.07 17.07
C SER A 7 12.39 32.32 18.58
N PHE A 8 11.69 31.57 19.45
CA PHE A 8 12.22 30.56 20.41
C PHE A 8 11.24 30.32 21.58
N SER A 9 10.83 29.07 21.80
CA SER A 9 10.62 28.50 23.15
C SER A 9 11.97 27.89 23.60
N PRO A 10 12.30 27.76 24.91
CA PRO A 10 11.66 26.78 25.79
C PRO A 10 11.57 27.15 27.30
N GLU A 11 10.62 26.47 27.96
CA GLU A 11 10.57 25.95 29.33
C GLU A 11 11.56 26.45 30.41
N PHE A 12 11.02 26.86 31.57
CA PHE A 12 11.39 26.26 32.86
C PHE A 12 10.30 26.44 33.92
N ASN A 13 10.26 25.45 34.81
CA ASN A 13 9.17 25.00 35.66
C ASN A 13 9.11 25.68 37.05
N ASN A 14 7.89 25.67 37.61
CA ASN A 14 7.50 25.38 39.00
C ASN A 14 7.29 26.46 40.10
N TYR A 15 6.17 26.20 40.80
CA TYR A 15 5.71 26.54 42.16
C TYR A 15 4.70 27.70 42.34
N LEU A 16 3.41 27.36 42.54
CA LEU A 16 2.78 27.37 43.87
C LEU A 16 1.31 26.86 43.87
N TYR A 17 1.07 25.98 44.84
CA TYR A 17 -0.15 25.38 45.39
C TYR A 17 -1.46 26.20 45.34
N TYR A 18 -2.56 25.54 44.93
CA TYR A 18 -3.93 25.85 45.38
C TYR A 18 -4.61 24.56 45.89
N GLN A 19 -4.37 24.24 47.15
CA GLN A 19 -5.27 23.40 47.95
C GLN A 19 -5.64 24.20 49.20
N ASN A 20 -6.91 24.12 49.63
CA ASN A 20 -7.52 24.76 50.82
C ASN A 20 -8.19 26.14 50.62
N ILE A 21 -9.13 26.24 49.67
CA ILE A 21 -10.20 27.26 49.75
C ILE A 21 -11.37 26.65 50.54
N THR A 22 -11.75 27.28 51.66
CA THR A 22 -12.86 26.86 52.49
C THR A 22 -14.09 27.70 52.19
N GLN A 23 -15.22 27.03 51.91
CA GLN A 23 -16.49 27.69 51.60
C GLN A 23 -17.38 27.69 52.84
N VAL A 24 -17.86 28.87 53.24
CA VAL A 24 -18.75 29.04 54.40
C VAL A 24 -20.07 29.64 53.92
N TYR A 25 -21.17 29.00 54.30
CA TYR A 25 -22.53 29.40 53.94
C TYR A 25 -23.21 30.00 55.16
N GLU A 26 -23.57 31.28 55.08
CA GLU A 26 -24.26 31.99 56.16
C GLU A 26 -25.67 32.39 55.71
N LYS A 27 -26.63 32.21 56.62
CA LYS A 27 -28.06 32.45 56.35
C LYS A 27 -28.46 33.81 56.92
N TYR A 28 -29.03 34.66 56.08
CA TYR A 28 -29.58 35.95 56.46
C TYR A 28 -31.02 36.06 55.95
N GLU A 29 -31.96 36.08 56.90
CA GLU A 29 -33.41 36.15 56.67
C GLU A 29 -33.90 35.24 55.53
N ASP A 30 -34.07 35.77 54.31
CA ASP A 30 -34.62 35.06 53.15
C ASP A 30 -33.57 34.60 52.11
N PHE A 31 -32.27 34.71 52.40
CA PHE A 31 -31.19 34.31 51.49
C PHE A 31 -30.05 33.53 52.17
N ILE A 32 -29.37 32.67 51.41
CA ILE A 32 -28.10 32.05 51.77
C ILE A 32 -27.00 32.70 50.95
N VAL A 33 -25.93 33.14 51.63
CA VAL A 33 -24.77 33.80 51.04
C VAL A 33 -23.56 32.87 51.12
N ARG A 34 -22.86 32.68 49.99
CA ARG A 34 -21.62 31.88 49.94
C ARG A 34 -20.39 32.79 49.99
N ASN A 35 -19.61 32.65 51.05
CA ASN A 35 -18.37 33.39 51.29
C ASN A 35 -17.14 32.47 51.15
N LEU A 36 -16.12 32.94 50.45
CA LEU A 36 -14.88 32.20 50.19
C LEU A 36 -13.75 32.70 51.08
N TYR A 37 -13.02 31.76 51.69
CA TYR A 37 -11.88 32.04 52.55
C TYR A 37 -10.69 31.16 52.20
N ILE A 38 -9.47 31.69 52.38
CA ILE A 38 -8.25 30.88 52.52
C ILE A 38 -7.73 31.13 53.93
N GLY A 39 -7.79 30.11 54.79
CA GLY A 39 -7.57 30.28 56.23
C GLY A 39 -8.57 31.26 56.85
N ASN A 40 -8.09 32.30 57.54
CA ASN A 40 -8.93 33.34 58.15
C ASN A 40 -9.06 34.61 57.28
N VAL A 41 -8.58 34.59 56.03
CA VAL A 41 -8.62 35.75 55.14
C VAL A 41 -9.81 35.62 54.18
N TYR A 42 -10.68 36.63 54.19
CA TYR A 42 -11.86 36.70 53.35
C TYR A 42 -11.52 37.10 51.92
N LEU A 43 -11.98 36.32 50.95
CA LEU A 43 -11.63 36.50 49.53
C LEU A 43 -12.78 37.03 48.67
N GLY A 44 -14.02 36.92 49.13
CA GLY A 44 -15.19 37.50 48.45
C GLY A 44 -16.46 36.67 48.54
N THR A 45 -17.60 37.29 48.23
CA THR A 45 -18.93 36.65 48.14
C THR A 45 -19.21 36.32 46.68
N ASP A 46 -19.63 35.08 46.42
CA ASP A 46 -19.83 34.60 45.05
C ASP A 46 -21.32 34.57 44.64
N THR A 47 -22.28 34.33 45.54
CA THR A 47 -23.72 34.35 45.16
C THR A 47 -24.69 34.43 46.35
N ILE A 48 -25.87 35.05 46.12
CA ILE A 48 -27.01 35.16 47.05
C ILE A 48 -28.19 34.35 46.47
N ILE A 49 -28.71 33.35 47.18
CA ILE A 49 -29.85 32.53 46.71
C ILE A 49 -30.96 32.51 47.78
N GLY A 50 -32.15 32.99 47.41
CA GLY A 50 -33.35 33.01 48.25
C GLY A 50 -34.27 31.81 47.98
N GLY A 51 -34.89 31.29 49.04
CA GLY A 51 -35.56 29.99 49.03
C GLY A 51 -37.09 30.04 49.18
N GLY A 52 -37.78 29.44 48.22
CA GLY A 52 -39.08 28.77 48.41
C GLY A 52 -38.99 27.36 47.80
N ARG A 53 -39.12 26.32 48.64
CA ARG A 53 -38.94 24.90 48.27
C ARG A 53 -40.23 24.28 47.72
N GLY A 54 -40.07 23.43 46.70
CA GLY A 54 -40.63 22.07 46.71
C GLY A 54 -42.02 21.88 46.12
N ALA A 55 -42.11 21.90 44.80
CA ALA A 55 -43.03 21.02 44.08
C ALA A 55 -42.26 20.41 42.90
N ASP A 56 -42.08 19.10 42.98
CA ASP A 56 -41.96 18.20 41.84
C ASP A 56 -40.60 18.02 41.15
N ILE A 57 -39.82 17.17 41.83
CA ILE A 57 -39.03 16.06 41.26
C ILE A 57 -39.82 15.22 40.18
N LEU A 58 -41.10 15.49 39.95
CA LEU A 58 -41.89 14.98 38.81
C LEU A 58 -41.66 15.74 37.50
N PHE A 59 -41.04 16.93 37.49
CA PHE A 59 -40.83 17.68 36.25
C PHE A 59 -39.69 17.10 35.39
N ILE A 60 -38.63 16.52 35.96
CA ILE A 60 -37.47 16.09 35.14
C ILE A 60 -37.75 14.78 34.38
N ASN A 61 -38.51 13.85 34.97
CA ASN A 61 -38.97 12.64 34.27
C ASN A 61 -40.14 12.93 33.32
N ALA A 62 -41.02 13.89 33.63
CA ALA A 62 -42.04 14.36 32.69
C ALA A 62 -41.46 15.23 31.56
N TYR A 63 -40.38 15.97 31.80
CA TYR A 63 -39.69 16.81 30.81
C TYR A 63 -38.85 15.96 29.85
N ARG A 64 -38.18 14.89 30.31
CA ARG A 64 -37.53 13.92 29.42
C ARG A 64 -38.54 13.19 28.52
N LYS A 65 -39.69 12.75 29.07
CA LYS A 65 -40.74 12.10 28.28
C LYS A 65 -41.49 13.09 27.39
N SER A 66 -41.69 14.33 27.81
CA SER A 66 -42.33 15.38 26.99
C SER A 66 -41.39 16.01 25.96
N ILE A 67 -40.07 16.03 26.14
CA ILE A 67 -39.12 16.41 25.09
C ILE A 67 -39.01 15.29 24.07
N ALA A 68 -38.90 14.01 24.48
CA ALA A 68 -38.88 12.92 23.50
C ALA A 68 -40.21 12.79 22.74
N THR A 69 -41.35 13.01 23.41
CA THR A 69 -42.68 12.96 22.78
C THR A 69 -43.00 14.23 22.00
N SER A 70 -42.61 15.44 22.46
CA SER A 70 -42.81 16.69 21.69
C SER A 70 -41.78 16.88 20.60
N PHE A 71 -40.57 16.34 20.73
CA PHE A 71 -39.60 16.29 19.64
C PHE A 71 -40.09 15.29 18.59
N SER A 72 -40.49 14.06 18.95
CA SER A 72 -41.02 13.09 17.97
C SER A 72 -42.41 13.43 17.41
N GLU A 73 -43.31 14.07 18.15
CA GLU A 73 -44.62 14.55 17.67
C GLU A 73 -44.53 15.87 16.89
N ASN A 74 -43.58 16.77 17.19
CA ASN A 74 -43.33 17.95 16.35
C ASN A 74 -42.49 17.61 15.13
N LEU A 75 -41.52 16.68 15.22
CA LEU A 75 -40.85 16.12 14.05
C LEU A 75 -41.87 15.35 13.20
N ARG A 76 -42.78 14.53 13.79
CA ARG A 76 -43.88 13.90 13.04
C ARG A 76 -44.88 14.90 12.50
N LYS A 77 -45.26 15.99 13.20
CA LYS A 77 -46.17 17.02 12.66
C LYS A 77 -45.52 17.92 11.60
N GLN A 78 -44.20 18.12 11.65
CA GLN A 78 -43.46 18.81 10.59
C GLN A 78 -43.10 17.88 9.41
N LEU A 79 -42.96 16.57 9.65
CA LEU A 79 -42.72 15.54 8.62
C LEU A 79 -44.02 14.96 8.02
N SER A 80 -45.19 15.12 8.66
CA SER A 80 -46.49 14.63 8.13
C SER A 80 -47.28 15.68 7.35
N SER A 81 -46.76 16.90 7.22
CA SER A 81 -47.24 17.91 6.26
C SER A 81 -46.22 18.26 5.18
N MET A 82 -45.15 17.46 5.04
CA MET A 82 -44.10 17.66 4.05
C MET A 82 -43.90 16.38 3.24
N GLU A 83 -44.61 16.28 2.12
CA GLU A 83 -44.20 15.40 1.03
C GLU A 83 -42.96 15.99 0.36
N GLY A 84 -41.78 15.40 0.61
CA GLY A 84 -40.58 15.62 -0.19
C GLY A 84 -39.74 16.86 0.16
N ILE A 85 -38.44 16.63 0.37
CA ILE A 85 -37.37 17.63 0.34
C ILE A 85 -36.94 17.61 -1.14
N ILE A 86 -37.37 18.47 -2.06
CA ILE A 86 -37.40 19.94 -2.08
C ILE A 86 -38.56 20.42 -2.99
N PRO A 87 -39.41 21.41 -2.61
CA PRO A 87 -40.18 22.18 -3.57
C PRO A 87 -39.29 23.21 -4.27
N ASP A 88 -39.46 23.41 -5.58
CA ASP A 88 -38.83 24.50 -6.36
C ASP A 88 -38.89 25.82 -5.55
N ILE A 89 -37.75 26.31 -5.06
CA ILE A 89 -37.72 27.55 -4.28
C ILE A 89 -37.61 28.70 -5.27
N GLU A 90 -38.75 29.27 -5.66
CA GLU A 90 -38.79 30.60 -6.24
C GLU A 90 -38.43 31.62 -5.15
N LEU A 91 -37.17 32.04 -5.11
CA LEU A 91 -36.75 33.17 -4.28
C LEU A 91 -37.06 34.46 -5.07
N PRO A 92 -38.03 35.30 -4.66
CA PRO A 92 -38.14 36.65 -5.18
C PRO A 92 -36.97 37.49 -4.63
N ILE A 93 -35.78 37.34 -5.22
CA ILE A 93 -34.59 38.06 -4.79
C ILE A 93 -34.76 39.53 -5.22
N LYS A 94 -35.15 40.39 -4.27
CA LYS A 94 -35.10 41.86 -4.45
C LYS A 94 -33.65 42.32 -4.36
N LEU A 95 -32.98 42.41 -5.51
CA LEU A 95 -31.61 42.89 -5.59
C LEU A 95 -31.53 44.41 -5.31
N PRO A 96 -30.48 44.90 -4.62
CA PRO A 96 -30.20 46.33 -4.49
C PRO A 96 -30.15 47.04 -5.84
N GLY A 97 -30.56 48.32 -5.90
CA GLY A 97 -30.71 49.06 -7.17
C GLY A 97 -29.46 49.08 -8.07
N ALA A 98 -28.25 49.04 -7.49
CA ALA A 98 -27.00 48.96 -8.24
C ALA A 98 -26.78 47.60 -8.93
N LEU A 99 -27.26 46.50 -8.34
CA LEU A 99 -27.14 45.14 -8.89
C LEU A 99 -28.26 44.81 -9.87
N LYS A 100 -29.44 45.42 -9.69
CA LYS A 100 -30.60 45.29 -10.60
C LYS A 100 -30.25 45.65 -12.06
N GLN A 101 -29.46 46.70 -12.27
CA GLN A 101 -29.07 47.15 -13.62
C GLN A 101 -28.07 46.22 -14.30
N ILE A 102 -27.32 45.43 -13.53
CA ILE A 102 -26.24 44.58 -14.02
C ILE A 102 -26.73 43.13 -14.21
N ILE A 103 -27.49 42.61 -13.24
CA ILE A 103 -27.85 41.19 -13.13
C ILE A 103 -29.31 40.92 -13.55
N GLY A 104 -30.15 41.96 -13.62
CA GLY A 104 -31.59 41.86 -13.88
C GLY A 104 -32.42 41.63 -12.61
N GLU A 105 -33.75 41.51 -12.74
CA GLU A 105 -34.66 41.14 -11.64
C GLU A 105 -35.23 39.74 -11.85
N GLY A 106 -35.55 39.06 -10.74
CA GLY A 106 -36.11 37.70 -10.75
C GLY A 106 -35.05 36.61 -10.61
N GLY A 107 -35.42 35.38 -10.95
CA GLY A 107 -34.55 34.21 -10.88
C GLY A 107 -35.28 32.97 -10.35
N THR A 108 -34.82 31.79 -10.76
CA THR A 108 -35.34 30.49 -10.30
C THR A 108 -34.18 29.59 -9.91
N ILE A 109 -34.23 28.98 -8.73
CA ILE A 109 -33.25 27.98 -8.31
C ILE A 109 -34.01 26.70 -7.96
N LYS A 110 -33.71 25.65 -8.70
CA LYS A 110 -34.20 24.30 -8.45
C LYS A 110 -33.15 23.56 -7.65
N VAL A 111 -33.54 23.05 -6.49
CA VAL A 111 -32.71 22.15 -5.70
C VAL A 111 -33.41 20.80 -5.72
N SER A 112 -32.66 19.73 -5.96
CA SER A 112 -33.16 18.35 -6.00
C SER A 112 -32.14 17.43 -5.34
N GLY A 113 -32.58 16.30 -4.81
CA GLY A 113 -31.70 15.37 -4.11
C GLY A 113 -32.24 14.98 -2.74
N TYR A 114 -31.38 14.39 -1.91
CA TYR A 114 -31.71 13.98 -0.56
C TYR A 114 -30.54 14.24 0.39
N GLN A 115 -30.87 14.38 1.66
CA GLN A 115 -29.91 14.37 2.76
C GLN A 115 -30.45 13.42 3.82
N THR A 116 -29.63 12.46 4.23
CA THR A 116 -29.92 11.57 5.35
C THR A 116 -28.80 11.73 6.36
N VAL A 117 -29.15 12.10 7.59
CA VAL A 117 -28.21 12.11 8.72
C VAL A 117 -28.61 10.96 9.63
N SER A 118 -27.69 10.05 9.88
CA SER A 118 -27.85 8.97 10.83
C SER A 118 -26.80 9.08 11.93
N LEU A 119 -27.16 8.63 13.13
CA LEU A 119 -26.28 8.62 14.28
C LEU A 119 -26.23 7.18 14.79
N GLU A 120 -25.10 6.52 14.61
CA GLU A 120 -24.86 5.20 15.16
C GLU A 120 -24.22 5.32 16.54
N VAL A 121 -24.81 4.66 17.54
CA VAL A 121 -24.28 4.61 18.90
C VAL A 121 -23.96 3.15 19.22
N THR A 122 -22.67 2.83 19.28
CA THR A 122 -22.21 1.48 19.59
C THR A 122 -21.62 1.46 21.00
N GLN A 123 -22.15 0.62 21.88
CA GLN A 123 -21.54 0.36 23.18
C GLN A 123 -20.53 -0.78 23.03
N LYS A 124 -19.24 -0.48 23.23
CA LYS A 124 -18.19 -1.51 23.21
C LYS A 124 -17.90 -1.95 24.64
N VAL A 125 -18.09 -3.24 24.89
CA VAL A 125 -17.77 -3.89 26.17
C VAL A 125 -16.59 -4.82 25.92
N GLN A 126 -15.50 -4.61 26.63
CA GLN A 126 -14.29 -5.42 26.51
C GLN A 126 -14.12 -6.24 27.79
N GLU A 127 -14.26 -7.56 27.70
CA GLU A 127 -13.99 -8.44 28.85
C GLU A 127 -12.47 -8.58 29.07
N GLY A 128 -12.00 -8.39 30.31
CA GLY A 128 -10.63 -8.73 30.72
C GLY A 128 -9.69 -7.57 31.07
N VAL A 129 -10.14 -6.32 30.94
CA VAL A 129 -9.53 -5.11 31.52
C VAL A 129 -10.64 -4.37 32.29
N ILE A 130 -10.31 -3.78 33.44
CA ILE A 130 -11.22 -3.13 34.42
C ILE A 130 -12.47 -2.55 33.73
N ASN A 131 -13.65 -3.08 34.07
CA ASN A 131 -14.97 -2.80 33.48
C ASN A 131 -15.18 -1.34 33.05
N GLY A 132 -14.88 -1.03 31.78
CA GLY A 132 -15.15 0.25 31.14
C GLY A 132 -16.02 0.05 29.91
N SER A 133 -17.30 0.41 30.02
CA SER A 133 -18.19 0.55 28.87
C SER A 133 -17.94 1.91 28.23
N PHE A 134 -17.48 1.95 26.99
CA PHE A 134 -17.39 3.20 26.24
C PHE A 134 -18.44 3.26 25.14
N LEU A 135 -19.03 4.45 24.98
CA LEU A 135 -19.98 4.76 23.92
C LEU A 135 -19.20 5.31 22.73
N ASP A 136 -19.25 4.59 21.62
CA ASP A 136 -18.74 5.04 20.33
C ASP A 136 -19.91 5.68 19.57
N ILE A 137 -19.82 6.98 19.30
CA ILE A 137 -20.86 7.74 18.60
C ILE A 137 -20.33 8.09 17.22
N LYS A 138 -20.93 7.52 16.19
CA LYS A 138 -20.54 7.72 14.79
C LYS A 138 -21.67 8.44 14.04
N PRO A 139 -21.52 9.74 13.75
CA PRO A 139 -22.41 10.40 12.79
C PRO A 139 -22.09 9.89 11.38
N ASP A 140 -23.11 9.50 10.63
CA ASP A 140 -23.01 9.16 9.21
C ASP A 140 -23.97 10.05 8.40
N GLU A 141 -23.42 10.81 7.46
CA GLU A 141 -24.14 11.77 6.62
C GLU A 141 -24.10 11.30 5.16
N ASP A 142 -25.28 11.10 4.59
CA ASP A 142 -25.49 10.79 3.18
C ASP A 142 -26.14 11.99 2.50
N LEU A 143 -25.34 12.74 1.74
CA LEU A 143 -25.77 13.94 1.05
C LEU A 143 -25.62 13.75 -0.46
N ASN A 144 -26.72 13.88 -1.18
CA ASN A 144 -26.75 13.93 -2.64
C ASN A 144 -27.63 15.09 -3.08
N ILE A 145 -27.02 16.17 -3.59
CA ILE A 145 -27.69 17.41 -3.94
C ILE A 145 -27.34 17.81 -5.37
N THR A 146 -28.36 18.28 -6.09
CA THR A 146 -28.28 18.89 -7.41
C THR A 146 -29.00 20.25 -7.36
N ILE A 147 -28.28 21.34 -7.58
CA ILE A 147 -28.78 22.72 -7.64
C ILE A 147 -28.60 23.23 -9.07
N ASN A 148 -29.70 23.61 -9.73
CA ASN A 148 -29.66 24.25 -11.05
C ASN A 148 -30.54 25.49 -11.03
N GLY A 149 -30.06 26.61 -11.55
CA GLY A 149 -30.86 27.82 -11.53
C GLY A 149 -30.22 29.03 -12.17
N ILE A 150 -31.03 30.08 -12.30
CA ILE A 150 -30.62 31.39 -12.78
C ILE A 150 -31.01 32.43 -11.72
N VAL A 151 -30.07 33.25 -11.28
CA VAL A 151 -30.29 34.41 -10.42
C VAL A 151 -30.31 35.67 -11.29
N GLY A 152 -31.41 36.42 -11.23
CA GLY A 152 -31.70 37.49 -12.18
C GLY A 152 -31.91 36.92 -13.58
N GLN A 153 -31.10 37.38 -14.52
CA GLN A 153 -31.13 36.97 -15.93
C GLN A 153 -29.76 36.57 -16.48
N LYS A 154 -28.69 36.71 -15.68
CA LYS A 154 -27.31 36.58 -16.15
C LYS A 154 -26.43 35.68 -15.30
N ILE A 155 -26.81 35.36 -14.06
CA ILE A 155 -26.02 34.47 -13.18
C ILE A 155 -26.67 33.09 -13.19
N HIS A 156 -25.90 32.07 -13.53
CA HIS A 156 -26.30 30.68 -13.56
C HIS A 156 -25.57 29.91 -12.46
N VAL A 157 -26.27 28.97 -11.82
CA VAL A 157 -25.76 28.13 -10.75
C VAL A 157 -26.03 26.67 -11.13
N ASP A 158 -24.98 25.88 -11.27
CA ASP A 158 -25.03 24.44 -11.56
C ASP A 158 -24.13 23.72 -10.54
N VAL A 159 -24.72 23.04 -9.55
CA VAL A 159 -24.01 22.30 -8.50
C VAL A 159 -24.52 20.88 -8.44
N ASN A 160 -23.62 19.90 -8.54
CA ASN A 160 -23.89 18.50 -8.26
C ASN A 160 -22.91 18.04 -7.19
N TYR A 161 -23.40 17.51 -6.08
CA TYR A 161 -22.56 17.07 -4.97
C TYR A 161 -23.14 15.81 -4.35
N ASN A 162 -22.37 14.74 -4.37
CA ASN A 162 -22.71 13.46 -3.76
C ASN A 162 -21.54 12.98 -2.90
N VAL A 163 -21.77 12.89 -1.59
CA VAL A 163 -20.79 12.47 -0.58
C VAL A 163 -20.34 11.02 -0.78
N LYS A 164 -21.22 10.16 -1.32
CA LYS A 164 -20.94 8.73 -1.56
C LYS A 164 -20.47 8.44 -2.99
N SER A 165 -20.22 9.46 -3.82
CA SER A 165 -19.73 9.24 -5.19
C SER A 165 -18.28 8.74 -5.18
N LEU A 166 -18.05 7.56 -5.76
CA LEU A 166 -16.72 7.02 -6.01
C LEU A 166 -16.00 7.73 -7.17
N ASP A 167 -16.75 8.40 -8.05
CA ASP A 167 -16.22 9.25 -9.11
C ASP A 167 -16.30 10.72 -8.66
N GLU A 168 -15.19 11.25 -8.16
CA GLU A 168 -15.10 12.66 -7.74
C GLU A 168 -15.36 13.64 -8.89
N SER A 169 -15.25 13.22 -10.15
CA SER A 169 -15.54 14.07 -11.31
C SER A 169 -17.03 14.38 -11.48
N GLN A 170 -17.91 13.63 -10.79
CA GLN A 170 -19.35 13.91 -10.73
C GLN A 170 -19.66 15.08 -9.78
N ASN A 171 -18.80 15.32 -8.79
CA ASN A 171 -18.94 16.43 -7.85
C ASN A 171 -18.46 17.73 -8.51
N LYS A 172 -19.42 18.52 -8.98
CA LYS A 172 -19.19 19.75 -9.74
C LYS A 172 -19.86 20.93 -9.06
N VAL A 173 -19.13 22.01 -8.91
CA VAL A 173 -19.69 23.28 -8.43
C VAL A 173 -19.36 24.33 -9.46
N ARG A 174 -20.37 24.89 -10.13
CA ARG A 174 -20.19 25.91 -11.16
C ARG A 174 -21.17 27.06 -10.94
N VAL A 175 -20.64 28.28 -10.87
CA VAL A 175 -21.44 29.50 -10.88
C VAL A 175 -20.89 30.40 -11.97
N TYR A 176 -21.71 30.78 -12.94
CA TYR A 176 -21.24 31.59 -14.06
C TYR A 176 -22.15 32.76 -14.40
N TYR A 177 -21.53 33.89 -14.70
CA TYR A 177 -22.15 35.02 -15.37
C TYR A 177 -22.04 34.85 -16.89
N LYS A 178 -23.13 35.11 -17.61
CA LYS A 178 -23.16 35.20 -19.07
C LYS A 178 -23.85 36.50 -19.47
N SER A 179 -23.23 37.29 -20.34
CA SER A 179 -23.88 38.48 -20.89
C SER A 179 -24.95 38.09 -21.92
N ASN A 180 -26.01 38.91 -21.97
CA ASN A 180 -27.06 38.85 -22.98
C ASN A 180 -26.81 39.86 -24.12
N ASP A 181 -25.77 40.70 -23.99
CA ASP A 181 -25.40 41.73 -24.95
C ASP A 181 -24.06 41.38 -25.61
N GLU A 182 -24.02 41.38 -26.95
CA GLU A 182 -22.80 41.11 -27.70
C GLU A 182 -21.78 42.26 -27.61
N ASP A 183 -22.22 43.46 -27.23
CA ASP A 183 -21.37 44.65 -27.08
C ASP A 183 -20.73 44.76 -25.70
N ASP A 184 -21.10 43.90 -24.74
CA ASP A 184 -20.48 43.87 -23.42
C ASP A 184 -19.01 43.42 -23.51
N ILE A 185 -18.11 44.16 -22.83
CA ILE A 185 -16.69 43.82 -22.78
C ILE A 185 -16.47 42.46 -22.10
N ILE A 186 -17.21 42.18 -21.02
CA ILE A 186 -17.17 40.91 -20.30
C ILE A 186 -18.34 40.05 -20.75
N GLN A 187 -18.01 38.94 -21.42
CA GLN A 187 -18.98 38.03 -21.99
C GLN A 187 -19.30 36.89 -21.04
N ASN A 188 -18.29 36.32 -20.37
CA ASN A 188 -18.52 35.28 -19.35
C ASN A 188 -17.56 35.41 -18.17
N ILE A 189 -18.07 35.12 -16.97
CA ILE A 189 -17.27 34.86 -15.76
C ILE A 189 -17.71 33.50 -15.23
N ASN A 190 -16.80 32.56 -15.01
CA ASN A 190 -17.10 31.27 -14.39
C ASN A 190 -16.32 31.15 -13.09
N LEU A 191 -16.97 30.63 -12.05
CA LEU A 191 -16.41 30.32 -10.74
C LEU A 191 -16.67 28.85 -10.43
N GLY A 192 -15.63 28.15 -10.03
CA GLY A 192 -15.66 26.74 -9.68
C GLY A 192 -15.15 25.84 -10.80
N ASP A 193 -15.80 24.72 -11.04
CA ASP A 193 -15.40 23.75 -12.06
C ASP A 193 -15.49 24.34 -13.47
N THR A 194 -14.37 24.25 -14.19
CA THR A 194 -14.28 24.77 -15.57
C THR A 194 -14.78 23.73 -16.58
N ASP A 195 -15.02 24.16 -17.83
CA ASP A 195 -15.39 23.25 -18.93
C ASP A 195 -14.31 22.18 -19.22
N LYS A 196 -13.06 22.43 -18.78
CA LYS A 196 -12.00 21.41 -18.78
C LYS A 196 -12.11 20.56 -17.52
N LYS A 197 -12.27 19.24 -17.70
CA LYS A 197 -12.26 18.26 -16.62
C LYS A 197 -11.04 18.47 -15.72
N GLY A 198 -11.27 18.45 -14.40
CA GLY A 198 -10.19 18.45 -13.40
C GLY A 198 -9.59 19.82 -13.13
N ARG A 199 -10.36 20.91 -13.26
CA ARG A 199 -9.88 22.26 -12.92
C ARG A 199 -10.96 23.04 -12.19
N PHE A 200 -10.57 23.67 -11.08
CA PHE A 200 -11.44 24.48 -10.26
C PHE A 200 -10.84 25.87 -10.06
N GLY A 201 -11.59 26.92 -10.36
CA GLY A 201 -11.14 28.30 -10.16
C GLY A 201 -11.97 29.31 -10.92
N ILE A 202 -11.32 30.33 -11.46
CA ILE A 202 -11.97 31.48 -12.08
C ILE A 202 -11.61 31.51 -13.56
N THR A 203 -12.60 31.62 -14.45
CA THR A 203 -12.36 31.92 -15.87
C THR A 203 -13.14 33.13 -16.30
N LEU A 204 -12.48 34.08 -16.94
CA LEU A 204 -13.03 35.32 -17.47
C LEU A 204 -12.85 35.30 -18.99
N SER A 205 -13.90 35.60 -19.74
CA SER A 205 -13.80 35.78 -21.20
C SER A 205 -14.55 37.02 -21.63
N GLY A 206 -14.03 37.68 -22.65
CA GLY A 206 -14.57 38.93 -23.11
C GLY A 206 -14.01 39.34 -24.45
N LYS A 207 -14.47 40.48 -24.95
CA LYS A 207 -14.05 41.02 -26.22
C LYS A 207 -13.84 42.52 -26.07
N ILE A 208 -12.68 42.99 -26.49
CA ILE A 208 -12.35 44.42 -26.55
C ILE A 208 -12.02 44.72 -28.00
N ALA A 209 -12.86 45.52 -28.65
CA ALA A 209 -12.78 45.86 -30.06
C ALA A 209 -12.68 44.61 -30.96
N ASN A 210 -11.54 44.40 -31.61
CA ASN A 210 -11.26 43.28 -32.50
C ASN A 210 -10.52 42.12 -31.81
N THR A 211 -10.36 42.16 -30.49
CA THR A 211 -9.62 41.18 -29.71
C THR A 211 -10.52 40.45 -28.73
N ASP A 212 -10.63 39.13 -28.90
CA ASP A 212 -11.22 38.25 -27.90
C ASP A 212 -10.13 37.92 -26.86
N PHE A 213 -10.47 37.89 -25.57
CA PHE A 213 -9.55 37.48 -24.51
C PHE A 213 -10.17 36.44 -23.59
N ASN A 214 -9.33 35.57 -23.03
CA ASN A 214 -9.69 34.55 -22.05
C ASN A 214 -8.62 34.51 -20.96
N LEU A 215 -9.01 34.75 -19.72
CA LEU A 215 -8.16 34.64 -18.53
C LEU A 215 -8.66 33.49 -17.66
N GLN A 216 -7.78 32.60 -17.24
CA GLN A 216 -8.09 31.47 -16.36
C GLN A 216 -7.12 31.50 -15.19
N VAL A 217 -7.62 31.34 -13.97
CA VAL A 217 -6.84 31.14 -12.76
C VAL A 217 -7.45 29.94 -12.05
N THR A 218 -6.83 28.78 -12.19
CA THR A 218 -7.42 27.49 -11.80
C THR A 218 -6.44 26.65 -11.02
N ARG A 219 -6.91 25.99 -9.96
CA ARG A 219 -6.23 24.84 -9.38
C ARG A 219 -6.56 23.60 -10.20
N VAL A 220 -5.56 22.79 -10.53
CA VAL A 220 -5.75 21.49 -11.17
C VAL A 220 -6.18 20.50 -10.08
N LYS A 221 -7.35 19.90 -10.27
CA LYS A 221 -7.81 18.75 -9.50
C LYS A 221 -7.14 17.52 -10.09
N SER A 222 -6.55 16.69 -9.23
CA SER A 222 -5.94 15.42 -9.61
C SER A 222 -7.04 14.43 -10.01
N LEU A 223 -7.38 14.37 -11.29
CA LEU A 223 -8.30 13.36 -11.80
C LEU A 223 -7.56 12.06 -12.11
N PRO A 224 -8.22 10.90 -11.96
CA PRO A 224 -7.65 9.63 -12.39
C PRO A 224 -7.31 9.63 -13.88
N GLU A 225 -6.10 9.18 -14.23
CA GLU A 225 -5.69 8.93 -15.61
C GLU A 225 -5.98 7.48 -15.99
N GLU A 226 -6.65 7.26 -17.12
CA GLU A 226 -6.79 5.93 -17.71
C GLU A 226 -5.48 5.49 -18.38
N LYS A 227 -5.07 4.25 -18.14
CA LYS A 227 -3.91 3.60 -18.73
C LYS A 227 -4.34 2.27 -19.36
N THR A 228 -3.70 1.94 -20.47
CA THR A 228 -3.90 0.68 -21.19
C THR A 228 -2.54 0.07 -21.50
N SER A 229 -2.42 -1.24 -21.30
CA SER A 229 -1.23 -2.01 -21.66
C SER A 229 -1.63 -3.40 -22.14
N GLU A 230 -0.76 -3.99 -22.95
CA GLU A 230 -0.87 -5.36 -23.44
C GLU A 230 0.49 -6.04 -23.29
N PHE A 231 0.50 -7.30 -22.85
CA PHE A 231 1.67 -8.17 -22.87
C PHE A 231 1.24 -9.61 -23.16
N SER A 232 2.10 -10.37 -23.85
CA SER A 232 1.99 -11.83 -23.84
C SER A 232 2.69 -12.35 -22.59
N SER A 233 2.14 -13.38 -21.95
CA SER A 233 2.83 -14.12 -20.89
C SER A 233 4.26 -14.47 -21.36
N GLN A 234 5.26 -13.84 -20.71
CA GLN A 234 6.66 -13.89 -21.14
C GLN A 234 7.34 -15.13 -20.59
N ILE A 235 8.47 -15.50 -21.20
CA ILE A 235 9.45 -16.38 -20.55
C ILE A 235 9.79 -15.73 -19.21
N GLU A 236 9.41 -16.38 -18.11
CA GLU A 236 9.83 -15.96 -16.78
C GLU A 236 11.32 -16.24 -16.67
N SER A 237 12.09 -15.23 -16.29
CA SER A 237 13.53 -15.35 -16.00
C SER A 237 13.74 -14.97 -14.55
N LEU A 238 14.18 -15.93 -13.76
CA LEU A 238 14.48 -15.76 -12.34
C LEU A 238 15.98 -15.93 -12.11
N THR A 239 16.56 -14.99 -11.38
CA THR A 239 17.95 -15.10 -10.89
C THR A 239 17.92 -15.48 -9.41
N VAL A 240 18.58 -16.58 -9.05
CA VAL A 240 18.67 -17.09 -7.66
C VAL A 240 20.14 -17.25 -7.28
N PHE A 241 20.61 -16.60 -6.22
CA PHE A 241 22.00 -16.73 -5.78
C PHE A 241 22.25 -18.03 -5.02
N ASP A 242 23.51 -18.45 -4.93
CA ASP A 242 23.96 -19.63 -4.18
C ASP A 242 23.49 -19.65 -2.70
N TYR A 243 23.31 -18.49 -2.07
CA TYR A 243 22.85 -18.37 -0.69
C TYR A 243 21.32 -18.45 -0.52
N ASP A 244 20.57 -18.34 -1.62
CA ASP A 244 19.09 -18.30 -1.63
C ASP A 244 18.47 -19.70 -1.77
N TYR A 245 19.07 -20.68 -1.10
CA TYR A 245 18.50 -22.04 -0.99
C TYR A 245 17.25 -22.04 -0.08
N VAL A 246 16.42 -23.07 -0.22
CA VAL A 246 15.20 -23.24 0.58
C VAL A 246 15.57 -23.56 2.04
N LYS A 247 15.21 -22.68 2.96
CA LYS A 247 15.50 -22.80 4.41
C LYS A 247 14.38 -23.51 5.16
N ASP A 248 14.74 -24.21 6.24
CA ASP A 248 13.84 -24.83 7.22
C ASP A 248 12.78 -25.81 6.67
N ARG A 249 12.97 -26.30 5.45
CA ARG A 249 12.00 -27.19 4.78
C ARG A 249 12.51 -28.60 4.59
N PHE A 250 13.75 -28.75 4.14
CA PHE A 250 14.29 -30.03 3.72
C PHE A 250 15.42 -30.47 4.66
N TYR A 251 15.36 -31.69 5.16
CA TYR A 251 16.34 -32.24 6.09
C TYR A 251 16.81 -33.64 5.69
N TYR A 252 18.11 -33.89 5.79
CA TYR A 252 18.69 -35.22 5.68
C TYR A 252 18.29 -36.07 6.88
N ILE A 253 17.94 -37.34 6.62
CA ILE A 253 17.73 -38.34 7.65
C ILE A 253 19.08 -39.05 7.88
N PRO A 254 19.68 -38.97 9.07
CA PRO A 254 21.05 -39.45 9.30
C PRO A 254 21.08 -40.96 9.48
N MET A 255 21.09 -41.71 8.38
CA MET A 255 21.12 -43.18 8.33
C MET A 255 22.41 -43.72 7.69
N GLY A 256 22.70 -45.01 7.92
CA GLY A 256 23.85 -45.68 7.33
C GLY A 256 23.79 -45.77 5.80
N MET A 257 24.95 -45.94 5.16
CA MET A 257 25.02 -46.04 3.70
C MET A 257 24.31 -47.27 3.14
N ASN A 258 24.19 -48.36 3.91
CA ASN A 258 23.48 -49.56 3.46
C ASN A 258 22.07 -49.65 4.04
N ASP A 259 21.58 -48.59 4.67
CA ASP A 259 20.28 -48.62 5.33
C ASP A 259 19.16 -48.24 4.37
N SER A 260 18.03 -48.93 4.54
CA SER A 260 16.73 -48.57 3.99
C SER A 260 15.79 -48.14 5.11
N LEU A 261 15.08 -47.02 4.92
CA LEU A 261 14.11 -46.52 5.89
C LEU A 261 12.86 -47.42 5.92
N VAL A 262 12.52 -47.93 7.09
CA VAL A 262 11.35 -48.79 7.33
C VAL A 262 10.20 -47.98 7.92
N LEU A 263 10.50 -47.12 8.89
CA LEU A 263 9.53 -46.29 9.60
C LEU A 263 10.17 -44.96 9.96
N LEU A 264 9.44 -43.86 9.78
CA LEU A 264 9.77 -42.56 10.31
C LEU A 264 8.58 -42.00 11.10
N ARG A 265 8.84 -41.39 12.24
CA ARG A 265 7.89 -40.57 12.99
C ARG A 265 8.54 -39.24 13.29
N VAL A 266 7.85 -38.16 12.97
CA VAL A 266 8.32 -36.79 13.19
C VAL A 266 7.52 -36.16 14.33
N TYR A 267 8.22 -35.42 15.18
CA TYR A 267 7.66 -34.77 16.34
C TYR A 267 8.06 -33.29 16.37
N TYR A 268 7.10 -32.42 16.63
CA TYR A 268 7.37 -30.99 16.86
C TYR A 268 7.28 -30.65 18.33
N GLN A 269 8.15 -29.77 18.79
CA GLN A 269 8.08 -29.23 20.14
C GLN A 269 6.81 -28.38 20.30
N MET A 270 5.97 -28.76 21.26
CA MET A 270 4.74 -28.05 21.61
C MET A 270 4.66 -27.88 23.13
N PRO A 271 5.13 -26.76 23.69
CA PRO A 271 5.23 -26.61 25.16
C PRO A 271 3.88 -26.55 25.87
N TYR A 272 2.80 -26.15 25.19
CA TYR A 272 1.49 -25.91 25.79
C TYR A 272 0.42 -26.93 25.36
N SER A 273 0.78 -27.95 24.57
CA SER A 273 -0.19 -28.96 24.13
C SER A 273 -0.38 -30.05 25.18
N VAL A 274 -1.61 -30.54 25.31
CA VAL A 274 -1.98 -31.62 26.23
C VAL A 274 -1.75 -33.02 25.63
N THR A 275 -1.44 -33.11 24.34
CA THR A 275 -1.22 -34.35 23.59
C THR A 275 0.27 -34.71 23.45
N THR A 276 1.16 -33.98 24.12
CA THR A 276 2.61 -34.17 23.98
C THR A 276 3.17 -35.31 24.81
N ILE A 277 4.27 -35.89 24.36
CA ILE A 277 5.16 -36.76 25.14
C ILE A 277 6.39 -35.99 25.61
N PRO A 278 6.82 -36.13 26.88
CA PRO A 278 8.12 -35.64 27.30
C PRO A 278 9.20 -36.51 26.67
N ALA A 279 10.12 -35.89 25.94
CA ALA A 279 11.26 -36.58 25.34
C ALA A 279 12.57 -35.85 25.63
N ARG A 280 13.59 -36.62 26.01
CA ARG A 280 14.98 -36.20 25.98
C ARG A 280 15.45 -36.24 24.54
N THR A 281 16.05 -35.17 24.08
CA THR A 281 16.62 -35.14 22.73
C THR A 281 18.08 -35.60 22.75
N PHE A 282 18.55 -36.17 21.65
CA PHE A 282 19.97 -36.38 21.39
C PHE A 282 20.29 -36.00 19.96
N LYS A 283 21.54 -35.66 19.67
CA LYS A 283 21.99 -35.27 18.33
C LYS A 283 22.78 -36.40 17.67
N VAL A 284 23.12 -36.22 16.40
CA VAL A 284 23.82 -37.24 15.58
C VAL A 284 25.22 -37.55 16.09
N ASP A 285 25.87 -36.60 16.76
CA ASP A 285 27.17 -36.80 17.43
C ASP A 285 27.07 -37.54 18.78
N GLY A 286 25.86 -37.91 19.20
CA GLY A 286 25.59 -38.55 20.49
C GLY A 286 25.46 -37.59 21.67
N SER A 287 25.60 -36.27 21.45
CA SER A 287 25.36 -35.29 22.51
C SER A 287 23.88 -35.28 22.93
N THR A 288 23.63 -35.22 24.23
CA THR A 288 22.28 -35.12 24.78
C THR A 288 21.83 -33.66 24.78
N GLY A 289 20.64 -33.41 24.23
CA GLY A 289 19.95 -32.12 24.30
C GLY A 289 18.94 -32.05 25.43
N ASP A 290 18.15 -30.98 25.42
CA ASP A 290 17.15 -30.69 26.44
C ASP A 290 15.99 -31.69 26.43
N VAL A 291 15.31 -31.77 27.57
CA VAL A 291 14.01 -32.43 27.69
C VAL A 291 12.93 -31.42 27.33
N ALA A 292 12.07 -31.79 26.38
CA ALA A 292 10.94 -30.95 26.00
C ALA A 292 9.70 -31.79 25.69
N ASN A 293 8.56 -31.11 25.56
CA ASN A 293 7.28 -31.69 25.20
C ASN A 293 7.14 -31.72 23.68
N PHE A 294 6.94 -32.92 23.14
CA PHE A 294 6.90 -33.20 21.71
C PHE A 294 5.56 -33.82 21.31
N GLU A 295 4.98 -33.35 20.22
CA GLU A 295 3.75 -33.88 19.67
C GLU A 295 4.03 -34.57 18.33
N LEU A 296 3.48 -35.77 18.16
CA LEU A 296 3.57 -36.55 16.93
C LEU A 296 2.87 -35.80 15.79
N ARG A 297 3.50 -35.79 14.62
CA ARG A 297 2.99 -35.15 13.43
C ARG A 297 2.52 -36.15 12.39
N GLU A 298 1.62 -35.70 11.52
CA GLU A 298 1.05 -36.56 10.49
C GLU A 298 1.84 -36.46 9.19
N GLU A 299 2.09 -37.62 8.56
CA GLU A 299 2.69 -37.69 7.23
C GLU A 299 1.58 -37.59 6.16
N GLY A 300 1.80 -36.82 5.09
CA GLY A 300 0.89 -36.85 3.94
C GLY A 300 0.92 -35.60 3.07
N GLU A 301 0.05 -35.57 2.05
CA GLU A 301 -0.11 -34.39 1.19
C GLU A 301 -0.68 -33.20 1.96
N GLU A 302 -1.66 -33.45 2.84
CA GLU A 302 -2.23 -32.46 3.76
C GLU A 302 -1.61 -32.54 5.18
N GLY A 303 -0.64 -33.44 5.37
CA GLY A 303 0.05 -33.64 6.64
C GLY A 303 1.11 -32.57 6.92
N ASP A 304 1.76 -32.69 8.07
CA ASP A 304 2.81 -31.77 8.50
C ASP A 304 4.15 -32.01 7.79
N TYR A 305 4.40 -33.26 7.37
CA TYR A 305 5.64 -33.64 6.70
C TYR A 305 5.43 -34.73 5.65
N ARG A 306 6.46 -34.96 4.82
CA ARG A 306 6.52 -36.01 3.82
C ARG A 306 7.90 -36.66 3.81
N VAL A 307 7.96 -37.98 3.65
CA VAL A 307 9.19 -38.65 3.26
C VAL A 307 9.29 -38.66 1.74
N ARG A 308 10.40 -38.14 1.23
CA ARG A 308 10.68 -38.09 -0.21
C ARG A 308 12.00 -38.76 -0.53
N TYR A 309 12.14 -39.20 -1.77
CA TYR A 309 13.35 -39.85 -2.26
C TYR A 309 13.98 -39.01 -3.36
N PHE A 310 15.29 -38.82 -3.27
CA PHE A 310 16.04 -38.07 -4.26
C PHE A 310 17.28 -38.83 -4.71
N GLN A 311 17.63 -38.70 -5.99
CA GLN A 311 18.79 -39.34 -6.60
C GLN A 311 20.03 -38.46 -6.49
N TYR A 312 21.01 -38.89 -5.72
CA TYR A 312 22.30 -38.21 -5.58
C TYR A 312 23.22 -38.51 -6.77
N TYR A 313 24.34 -37.79 -6.89
CA TYR A 313 25.26 -37.82 -8.05
C TYR A 313 25.71 -39.24 -8.49
N TYR A 314 25.75 -40.22 -7.58
CA TYR A 314 26.13 -41.61 -7.86
C TYR A 314 24.94 -42.57 -8.11
N GLY A 315 23.73 -42.04 -8.36
CA GLY A 315 22.54 -42.84 -8.60
C GLY A 315 21.90 -43.46 -7.34
N LEU A 316 22.44 -43.16 -6.16
CA LEU A 316 21.89 -43.59 -4.88
C LEU A 316 20.61 -42.79 -4.58
N GLN A 317 19.47 -43.46 -4.46
CA GLN A 317 18.26 -42.85 -3.94
C GLN A 317 18.30 -42.86 -2.40
N ARG A 318 18.20 -41.68 -1.77
CA ARG A 318 18.06 -41.60 -0.30
C ARG A 318 16.77 -40.91 0.10
N PRO A 319 16.16 -41.36 1.20
CA PRO A 319 15.06 -40.64 1.80
C PRO A 319 15.56 -39.36 2.46
N PHE A 320 14.78 -38.30 2.31
CA PHE A 320 14.92 -37.05 3.05
C PHE A 320 13.56 -36.63 3.58
N LEU A 321 13.59 -35.78 4.60
CA LEU A 321 12.40 -35.25 5.24
C LEU A 321 12.05 -33.89 4.62
N GLU A 322 10.85 -33.78 4.07
CA GLU A 322 10.23 -32.50 3.70
C GLU A 322 9.22 -32.09 4.78
N ILE A 323 9.41 -30.90 5.34
CA ILE A 323 8.47 -30.24 6.25
C ILE A 323 7.49 -29.42 5.43
N VAL A 324 6.21 -29.77 5.48
CA VAL A 324 5.14 -29.08 4.74
C VAL A 324 4.58 -27.94 5.59
N ASN A 325 4.22 -28.25 6.84
CA ASN A 325 3.71 -27.29 7.81
C ASN A 325 4.71 -27.18 8.97
N PRO A 326 5.64 -26.21 8.95
CA PRO A 326 6.65 -26.10 10.00
C PRO A 326 6.02 -25.65 11.32
N PRO A 327 6.62 -26.03 12.48
CA PRO A 327 6.22 -25.47 13.76
C PRO A 327 6.61 -23.98 13.86
N ASP A 328 6.14 -23.30 14.91
CA ASP A 328 6.50 -21.90 15.17
C ASP A 328 8.02 -21.66 15.09
N PRO A 329 8.47 -20.47 14.66
CA PRO A 329 9.88 -20.11 14.67
C PRO A 329 10.52 -20.37 16.03
N GLY A 330 11.72 -20.96 16.04
CA GLY A 330 12.42 -21.31 17.28
C GLY A 330 12.02 -22.65 17.90
N ARG A 331 11.10 -23.42 17.31
CA ARG A 331 10.71 -24.75 17.80
C ARG A 331 11.62 -25.86 17.28
N MET A 332 11.85 -26.85 18.14
CA MET A 332 12.61 -28.05 17.81
C MET A 332 11.79 -29.04 16.97
N ILE A 333 12.48 -29.75 16.08
CA ILE A 333 11.96 -30.89 15.32
C ILE A 333 12.81 -32.11 15.66
N ALA A 334 12.17 -33.18 16.11
CA ALA A 334 12.80 -34.42 16.47
C ALA A 334 12.15 -35.61 15.75
N ILE A 335 12.89 -36.71 15.60
CA ILE A 335 12.44 -37.90 14.89
C ILE A 335 12.71 -39.17 15.68
N TYR A 336 11.91 -40.18 15.36
CA TYR A 336 12.13 -41.57 15.71
C TYR A 336 12.06 -42.36 14.40
N TYR A 337 13.02 -43.25 14.15
CA TYR A 337 12.99 -44.05 12.92
C TYR A 337 13.57 -45.45 13.10
N VAL A 338 13.16 -46.34 12.20
CA VAL A 338 13.68 -47.71 12.08
C VAL A 338 14.26 -47.87 10.68
N THR A 339 15.48 -48.38 10.60
CA THR A 339 16.15 -48.74 9.36
C THR A 339 16.34 -50.24 9.26
N LYS A 340 16.59 -50.71 8.04
CA LYS A 340 17.00 -52.08 7.74
C LYS A 340 18.26 -52.05 6.88
N ASP A 341 19.34 -52.67 7.34
CA ASP A 341 20.55 -52.84 6.53
C ASP A 341 20.23 -53.81 5.38
N ILE A 342 20.45 -53.37 4.14
CA ILE A 342 20.12 -54.15 2.94
C ILE A 342 21.08 -55.33 2.69
N THR A 343 22.25 -55.32 3.32
CA THR A 343 23.31 -56.34 3.19
C THR A 343 23.13 -57.43 4.23
N THR A 344 22.93 -57.07 5.50
CA THR A 344 22.79 -58.04 6.61
C THR A 344 21.34 -58.43 6.86
N GLY A 345 20.38 -57.56 6.52
CA GLY A 345 18.96 -57.73 6.83
C GLY A 345 18.58 -57.36 8.26
N GLU A 346 19.51 -56.86 9.07
CA GLU A 346 19.29 -56.45 10.46
C GLU A 346 18.48 -55.14 10.53
N PHE A 347 17.72 -54.97 11.61
CA PHE A 347 16.92 -53.78 11.87
C PHE A 347 17.57 -52.95 12.97
N ASP A 348 17.76 -51.66 12.70
CA ASP A 348 18.26 -50.70 13.66
C ASP A 348 17.17 -49.68 14.00
N THR A 349 17.07 -49.31 15.28
CA THR A 349 16.09 -48.33 15.76
C THR A 349 16.82 -47.14 16.36
N VAL A 350 16.46 -45.94 15.93
CA VAL A 350 17.00 -44.69 16.45
C VAL A 350 15.91 -43.94 17.19
N GLY A 351 16.12 -43.81 18.50
CA GLY A 351 15.17 -43.28 19.47
C GLY A 351 14.51 -44.38 20.29
N TYR A 352 13.76 -43.97 21.31
CA TYR A 352 13.04 -44.83 22.24
C TYR A 352 11.74 -44.16 22.64
N LEU A 353 10.62 -44.86 22.51
CA LEU A 353 9.32 -44.38 22.97
C LEU A 353 8.92 -45.21 24.19
N THR A 354 8.64 -44.53 25.30
CA THR A 354 8.17 -45.20 26.51
C THR A 354 6.65 -45.24 26.57
N GLU A 355 6.12 -46.35 27.07
CA GLU A 355 4.70 -46.51 27.43
C GLU A 355 4.44 -46.19 28.91
N SER A 356 5.51 -45.97 29.70
CA SER A 356 5.42 -45.68 31.13
C SER A 356 5.24 -44.18 31.38
N PRO A 357 4.30 -43.75 32.24
CA PRO A 357 4.12 -42.35 32.59
C PRO A 357 5.25 -41.77 33.45
N THR A 358 6.18 -42.61 33.95
CA THR A 358 7.31 -42.17 34.80
C THR A 358 8.62 -42.06 34.04
N ASP A 359 8.69 -42.57 32.82
CA ASP A 359 9.90 -42.55 32.00
C ASP A 359 9.82 -41.43 30.97
N THR A 360 10.97 -41.03 30.45
CA THR A 360 11.07 -40.04 29.37
C THR A 360 11.46 -40.75 28.08
N SER A 361 10.76 -40.45 26.98
CA SER A 361 11.14 -40.94 25.65
C SER A 361 12.47 -40.33 25.21
N SER A 362 13.14 -40.92 24.23
CA SER A 362 14.35 -40.37 23.63
C SER A 362 14.16 -40.20 22.12
N LEU A 363 14.36 -38.99 21.61
CA LEU A 363 14.19 -38.67 20.18
C LEU A 363 15.47 -38.07 19.60
N LEU A 364 15.75 -38.36 18.33
CA LEU A 364 16.87 -37.76 17.62
C LEU A 364 16.47 -36.36 17.14
N LEU A 365 17.25 -35.35 17.47
CA LEU A 365 17.01 -33.97 17.04
C LEU A 365 17.44 -33.77 15.59
N ILE A 366 16.51 -33.29 14.74
CA ILE A 366 16.78 -32.88 13.35
C ILE A 366 16.97 -31.37 13.24
N LYS A 367 16.28 -30.60 14.08
CA LYS A 367 16.38 -29.14 14.16
C LYS A 367 16.32 -28.69 15.62
N SER A 368 17.35 -27.99 16.09
CA SER A 368 17.30 -27.28 17.37
C SER A 368 16.53 -25.96 17.25
N SER A 369 16.28 -25.27 18.36
CA SER A 369 15.53 -24.02 18.35
C SER A 369 16.17 -22.94 17.47
N ASN A 370 17.49 -22.73 17.63
CA ASN A 370 18.26 -21.75 16.87
C ASN A 370 19.60 -22.37 16.45
N PRO A 371 19.61 -23.25 15.43
CA PRO A 371 20.82 -23.96 15.05
C PRO A 371 21.88 -22.99 14.53
N THR A 372 23.12 -23.15 15.00
CA THR A 372 24.31 -22.46 14.50
C THR A 372 25.24 -23.48 13.84
N PRO A 373 26.27 -23.07 13.07
CA PRO A 373 27.25 -24.01 12.49
C PRO A 373 28.00 -24.91 13.49
N GLU A 374 27.94 -24.60 14.78
CA GLU A 374 28.49 -25.44 15.87
C GLU A 374 27.52 -26.55 16.28
N ASP A 375 26.23 -26.41 15.97
CA ASP A 375 25.19 -27.39 16.22
C ASP A 375 25.19 -28.46 15.12
N THR A 376 25.31 -29.74 15.45
CA THR A 376 25.27 -30.82 14.44
C THR A 376 23.96 -30.90 13.66
N THR A 377 22.85 -30.43 14.24
CA THR A 377 21.56 -30.31 13.52
C THR A 377 21.60 -29.29 12.38
N TRP A 378 22.53 -28.33 12.41
CA TRP A 378 22.76 -27.37 11.32
C TRP A 378 23.05 -28.08 10.01
N TYR A 379 23.86 -29.14 10.03
CA TYR A 379 24.28 -29.85 8.82
C TYR A 379 23.22 -30.81 8.29
N LEU A 380 22.16 -31.07 9.05
CA LEU A 380 21.03 -31.88 8.59
C LEU A 380 20.09 -31.09 7.69
N MET A 381 20.02 -29.76 7.81
CA MET A 381 19.26 -28.95 6.85
C MET A 381 19.92 -29.01 5.47
N MET A 382 19.13 -29.38 4.46
CA MET A 382 19.56 -29.39 3.06
C MET A 382 19.74 -27.95 2.57
N ARG A 383 20.92 -27.66 2.02
CA ARG A 383 21.29 -26.34 1.45
C ARG A 383 21.67 -26.45 -0.02
N ASN A 384 21.07 -27.42 -0.68
CA ASN A 384 21.29 -27.81 -2.06
C ASN A 384 19.96 -27.87 -2.83
N VAL A 385 18.90 -27.24 -2.29
CA VAL A 385 17.57 -27.17 -2.89
C VAL A 385 17.21 -25.71 -3.14
N TYR A 386 16.83 -25.38 -4.36
CA TYR A 386 16.48 -24.02 -4.78
C TYR A 386 15.06 -24.01 -5.32
N SER A 387 14.33 -22.93 -5.07
CA SER A 387 12.94 -22.81 -5.51
C SER A 387 12.77 -21.90 -6.71
N PHE A 388 11.83 -22.23 -7.57
CA PHE A 388 11.28 -21.32 -8.59
C PHE A 388 9.75 -21.30 -8.49
N PRO A 389 9.10 -20.15 -8.75
CA PRO A 389 7.66 -20.05 -8.73
C PRO A 389 7.01 -20.99 -9.75
N THR A 390 5.99 -21.74 -9.34
CA THR A 390 5.21 -22.59 -10.25
C THR A 390 3.78 -22.80 -9.70
N SER A 391 2.85 -23.14 -10.59
CA SER A 391 1.53 -23.68 -10.24
C SER A 391 1.44 -25.21 -10.36
N GLY A 392 2.54 -25.86 -10.71
CA GLY A 392 2.70 -27.31 -10.72
C GLY A 392 2.37 -28.01 -12.04
N GLU A 393 1.67 -27.37 -12.97
CA GLU A 393 1.28 -27.94 -14.27
C GLU A 393 1.52 -26.94 -15.42
N GLY A 394 1.86 -27.45 -16.61
CA GLY A 394 1.95 -26.64 -17.82
C GLY A 394 3.26 -25.87 -18.03
N ILE A 395 4.33 -26.20 -17.29
CA ILE A 395 5.66 -25.64 -17.54
C ILE A 395 6.24 -26.18 -18.84
N THR A 396 6.72 -25.28 -19.69
CA THR A 396 7.44 -25.62 -20.93
C THR A 396 8.68 -24.76 -21.10
N ASP A 397 9.58 -25.15 -22.01
CA ASP A 397 10.83 -24.42 -22.31
C ASP A 397 11.70 -24.16 -21.07
N PHE A 398 11.71 -25.10 -20.12
CA PHE A 398 12.49 -24.99 -18.88
C PHE A 398 13.99 -25.14 -19.15
N SER A 399 14.77 -24.17 -18.69
CA SER A 399 16.23 -24.20 -18.76
C SER A 399 16.84 -23.52 -17.54
N VAL A 400 18.03 -23.98 -17.17
CA VAL A 400 18.82 -23.44 -16.07
C VAL A 400 20.22 -23.20 -16.59
N ASP A 401 20.75 -22.01 -16.37
CA ASP A 401 22.15 -21.67 -16.59
C ASP A 401 22.76 -21.30 -15.23
N ILE A 402 24.01 -21.66 -14.97
CA ILE A 402 24.72 -21.26 -13.75
C ILE A 402 25.89 -20.36 -14.12
N TYR A 403 25.95 -19.19 -13.50
CA TYR A 403 26.98 -18.19 -13.72
C TYR A 403 27.79 -17.97 -12.45
N ARG A 404 29.08 -17.66 -12.62
CA ARG A 404 29.96 -17.13 -11.59
C ARG A 404 30.12 -15.62 -11.76
N VAL A 405 30.01 -14.89 -10.66
CA VAL A 405 30.27 -13.44 -10.62
C VAL A 405 31.77 -13.20 -10.74
N VAL A 406 32.16 -12.33 -11.67
CA VAL A 406 33.56 -11.90 -11.85
C VAL A 406 33.69 -10.44 -11.43
N PRO A 407 34.52 -10.10 -10.43
CA PRO A 407 34.69 -8.72 -9.99
C PRO A 407 35.11 -7.80 -11.14
N GLY A 408 34.28 -6.79 -11.44
CA GLY A 408 34.55 -5.81 -12.51
C GLY A 408 34.39 -6.34 -13.94
N GLY A 409 33.85 -7.54 -14.13
CA GLY A 409 33.58 -8.15 -15.43
C GLY A 409 32.16 -8.66 -15.56
N GLU A 410 31.83 -9.17 -16.75
CA GLU A 410 30.56 -9.86 -16.99
C GLU A 410 30.58 -11.26 -16.34
N PRO A 411 29.45 -11.74 -15.77
CA PRO A 411 29.36 -13.10 -15.25
C PRO A 411 29.62 -14.16 -16.32
N VAL A 412 30.29 -15.25 -15.96
CA VAL A 412 30.67 -16.35 -16.88
C VAL A 412 29.97 -17.65 -16.50
N ASN A 413 29.52 -18.44 -17.48
CA ASN A 413 28.81 -19.70 -17.25
C ASN A 413 29.67 -20.98 -17.39
N PHE A 414 30.98 -20.82 -17.54
CA PHE A 414 31.94 -21.92 -17.62
C PHE A 414 33.20 -21.58 -16.84
N ASP A 415 33.90 -22.63 -16.41
CA ASP A 415 35.23 -22.52 -15.83
C ASP A 415 36.27 -22.37 -16.96
N GLU A 416 37.05 -21.29 -16.92
CA GLU A 416 38.01 -20.95 -17.98
C GLU A 416 39.18 -21.94 -18.08
N ASN A 417 39.53 -22.63 -16.99
CA ASN A 417 40.66 -23.57 -16.96
C ASN A 417 40.30 -24.92 -17.60
N THR A 418 39.09 -25.38 -17.34
CA THR A 418 38.59 -26.69 -17.79
C THR A 418 37.69 -26.59 -19.02
N ASN A 419 37.28 -25.38 -19.41
CA ASN A 419 36.32 -25.10 -20.48
C ASN A 419 34.99 -25.89 -20.30
N THR A 420 34.58 -26.09 -19.04
CA THR A 420 33.38 -26.86 -18.68
C THR A 420 32.35 -25.92 -18.05
N GLN A 421 31.08 -26.05 -18.46
CA GLN A 421 30.00 -25.22 -17.91
C GLN A 421 29.73 -25.52 -16.44
N TYR A 422 29.39 -24.49 -15.65
CA TYR A 422 29.15 -24.67 -14.20
C TYR A 422 27.95 -25.57 -13.91
N ILE A 423 26.93 -25.61 -14.78
CA ILE A 423 25.80 -26.55 -14.65
C ILE A 423 26.26 -28.01 -14.65
N LYS A 424 27.28 -28.32 -15.44
CA LYS A 424 27.90 -29.65 -15.54
C LYS A 424 28.83 -29.94 -14.37
N ILE A 425 29.66 -28.95 -13.98
CA ILE A 425 30.54 -29.06 -12.80
C ILE A 425 29.71 -29.32 -11.53
N LEU A 426 28.57 -28.64 -11.38
CA LEU A 426 27.66 -28.78 -10.25
C LEU A 426 26.70 -29.97 -10.36
N GLY A 427 26.81 -30.75 -11.43
CA GLY A 427 26.17 -32.05 -11.59
C GLY A 427 24.70 -32.04 -12.05
N LEU A 428 24.15 -30.88 -12.42
CA LEU A 428 22.76 -30.78 -12.93
C LEU A 428 22.63 -31.17 -14.41
N ASP A 429 23.74 -31.24 -15.14
CA ASP A 429 23.86 -31.78 -16.50
C ASP A 429 24.79 -33.00 -16.44
N GLN A 430 24.21 -34.21 -16.45
CA GLN A 430 24.97 -35.48 -16.40
C GLN A 430 24.88 -36.26 -17.71
N ASP A 431 23.90 -35.95 -18.55
CA ASP A 431 23.66 -36.65 -19.79
C ASP A 431 24.55 -36.11 -20.94
N THR A 432 24.35 -36.68 -22.13
CA THR A 432 25.08 -36.28 -23.34
C THR A 432 24.40 -35.13 -24.08
N VAL A 433 23.15 -34.83 -23.74
CA VAL A 433 22.39 -33.70 -24.28
C VAL A 433 22.68 -32.49 -23.39
N PRO A 434 23.26 -31.40 -23.92
CA PRO A 434 23.58 -30.22 -23.12
C PRO A 434 22.33 -29.61 -22.49
N GLY A 435 22.42 -29.27 -21.20
CA GLY A 435 21.34 -28.64 -20.44
C GLY A 435 20.99 -29.40 -19.16
N ILE A 436 20.06 -28.87 -18.39
CA ILE A 436 19.63 -29.51 -17.13
C ILE A 436 18.92 -30.84 -17.40
N ASP A 437 19.30 -31.88 -16.65
CA ASP A 437 18.60 -33.17 -16.60
C ASP A 437 17.32 -33.01 -15.75
N ALA A 438 16.33 -32.26 -16.26
CA ALA A 438 15.18 -31.82 -15.49
C ALA A 438 14.36 -32.98 -14.88
N GLU A 439 14.26 -34.10 -15.60
CA GLU A 439 13.55 -35.30 -15.12
C GLU A 439 14.15 -35.90 -13.84
N LYS A 440 15.44 -35.65 -13.57
CA LYS A 440 16.15 -36.16 -12.39
C LYS A 440 16.18 -35.14 -11.25
N PHE A 441 16.34 -33.87 -11.58
CA PHE A 441 16.72 -32.84 -10.61
C PHE A 441 15.66 -31.77 -10.35
N VAL A 442 14.54 -31.81 -11.08
CA VAL A 442 13.50 -30.77 -10.99
C VAL A 442 12.16 -31.38 -10.57
N ASP A 443 11.62 -30.86 -9.48
CA ASP A 443 10.24 -31.07 -9.07
C ASP A 443 9.40 -29.92 -9.61
N PHE A 444 8.80 -30.12 -10.79
CA PHE A 444 7.94 -29.13 -11.44
C PHE A 444 6.64 -28.87 -10.69
N GLN A 445 6.15 -29.85 -9.92
CA GLN A 445 4.90 -29.74 -9.19
C GLN A 445 5.03 -28.72 -8.05
N ASN A 446 6.14 -28.78 -7.31
CA ASN A 446 6.36 -27.92 -6.15
C ASN A 446 7.39 -26.80 -6.40
N GLY A 447 8.05 -26.79 -7.55
CA GLY A 447 8.96 -25.72 -7.97
C GLY A 447 10.33 -25.81 -7.34
N TYR A 448 10.92 -27.01 -7.28
CA TYR A 448 12.24 -27.21 -6.67
C TYR A 448 13.27 -27.75 -7.66
N ILE A 449 14.50 -27.25 -7.54
CA ILE A 449 15.70 -27.78 -8.20
C ILE A 449 16.60 -28.33 -7.10
N PHE A 450 16.94 -29.60 -7.20
CA PHE A 450 17.79 -30.30 -6.24
C PHE A 450 19.16 -30.56 -6.86
N PHE A 451 20.21 -29.97 -6.27
CA PHE A 451 21.57 -30.31 -6.66
C PHE A 451 21.93 -31.71 -6.14
N PRO A 452 22.59 -32.54 -6.97
CA PRO A 452 22.92 -33.92 -6.61
C PRO A 452 24.04 -34.05 -5.56
N TYR A 453 24.80 -32.98 -5.34
CA TYR A 453 25.77 -32.87 -4.27
C TYR A 453 25.12 -32.32 -3.01
N ALA A 454 25.47 -32.86 -1.83
CA ALA A 454 24.97 -32.33 -0.56
C ALA A 454 25.51 -30.92 -0.26
N TYR A 455 26.72 -30.62 -0.76
CA TYR A 455 27.42 -29.34 -0.60
C TYR A 455 27.92 -28.86 -1.98
N PRO A 456 27.02 -28.46 -2.90
CA PRO A 456 27.38 -28.18 -4.30
C PRO A 456 28.48 -27.13 -4.45
N PHE A 457 28.47 -26.08 -3.61
CA PHE A 457 29.45 -24.99 -3.69
C PHE A 457 30.73 -25.23 -2.87
N LEU A 458 30.94 -26.44 -2.37
CA LEU A 458 32.15 -26.87 -1.67
C LEU A 458 32.90 -27.98 -2.41
N ILE A 459 32.43 -28.40 -3.60
CA ILE A 459 33.09 -29.45 -4.37
C ILE A 459 34.51 -29.02 -4.80
N PRO A 460 35.48 -29.95 -4.84
CA PRO A 460 36.86 -29.63 -5.21
C PRO A 460 37.00 -29.00 -6.60
N ASP A 461 36.11 -29.33 -7.54
CA ASP A 461 36.16 -28.85 -8.92
C ASP A 461 35.88 -27.35 -9.07
N LEU A 462 35.34 -26.71 -8.01
CA LEU A 462 35.20 -25.25 -7.95
C LEU A 462 36.41 -24.54 -7.33
N ALA A 463 37.44 -25.27 -6.87
CA ALA A 463 38.59 -24.65 -6.22
C ALA A 463 39.37 -23.74 -7.21
N PRO A 464 39.79 -22.53 -6.79
CA PRO A 464 39.73 -21.97 -5.44
C PRO A 464 38.41 -21.25 -5.09
N ASP A 465 37.50 -21.09 -6.03
CA ASP A 465 36.27 -20.29 -5.95
C ASP A 465 35.09 -20.98 -5.23
N THR A 466 35.39 -21.83 -4.24
CA THR A 466 34.37 -22.42 -3.37
C THR A 466 33.66 -21.37 -2.49
N VAL A 467 32.49 -21.73 -1.96
CA VAL A 467 31.64 -20.88 -1.12
C VAL A 467 31.37 -21.54 0.25
N PRO A 468 32.39 -21.71 1.10
CA PRO A 468 32.24 -22.40 2.40
C PRO A 468 31.33 -21.64 3.39
N ALA A 469 31.16 -20.33 3.22
CA ALA A 469 30.43 -19.47 4.14
C ALA A 469 28.93 -19.84 4.23
N ILE A 470 28.34 -20.35 3.15
CA ILE A 470 26.96 -20.89 3.11
C ILE A 470 26.74 -21.95 4.20
N TYR A 471 27.77 -22.76 4.47
CA TYR A 471 27.69 -23.92 5.36
C TYR A 471 28.29 -23.66 6.74
N ARG A 472 29.21 -22.70 6.86
CA ARG A 472 30.03 -22.51 8.06
C ARG A 472 29.75 -21.22 8.82
N LYS A 473 28.89 -20.34 8.31
CA LYS A 473 28.51 -19.07 8.96
C LYS A 473 26.99 -18.91 9.00
N LEU A 474 26.51 -18.34 10.11
CA LEU A 474 25.10 -17.97 10.26
C LEU A 474 24.76 -16.69 9.47
N TYR A 475 25.69 -15.73 9.47
CA TYR A 475 25.55 -14.43 8.80
C TYR A 475 26.76 -14.13 7.92
N PRO A 476 26.90 -14.77 6.74
CA PRO A 476 27.97 -14.48 5.80
C PRO A 476 27.79 -13.11 5.14
N GLU A 477 28.92 -12.40 4.96
CA GLU A 477 28.99 -11.15 4.20
C GLU A 477 28.79 -11.40 2.69
N ASN A 478 28.47 -10.36 1.92
CA ASN A 478 28.10 -10.48 0.51
C ASN A 478 29.25 -10.93 -0.41
N ASP A 479 30.51 -10.70 -0.03
CA ASP A 479 31.70 -11.16 -0.75
C ASP A 479 32.07 -12.63 -0.43
N GLU A 480 31.56 -13.15 0.69
CA GLU A 480 31.75 -14.55 1.11
C GLU A 480 30.67 -15.49 0.56
N LYS A 481 29.59 -14.94 -0.01
CA LYS A 481 28.45 -15.61 -0.66
C LYS A 481 28.16 -14.97 -2.01
N ASN A 482 27.08 -15.37 -2.68
CA ASN A 482 26.63 -14.79 -3.96
C ASN A 482 27.70 -14.85 -5.06
N LYS A 483 28.62 -15.83 -4.99
CA LYS A 483 29.64 -16.03 -6.02
C LYS A 483 29.05 -16.69 -7.25
N TYR A 484 28.03 -17.51 -7.07
CA TYR A 484 27.29 -18.14 -8.14
C TYR A 484 25.81 -17.75 -8.10
N PHE A 485 25.19 -17.74 -9.26
CA PHE A 485 23.74 -17.61 -9.37
C PHE A 485 23.20 -18.47 -10.51
N LEU A 486 21.98 -18.97 -10.29
CA LEU A 486 21.18 -19.70 -11.26
C LEU A 486 20.34 -18.69 -12.03
N VAL A 487 20.30 -18.82 -13.35
CA VAL A 487 19.32 -18.16 -14.21
C VAL A 487 18.35 -19.23 -14.68
N ILE A 488 17.14 -19.22 -14.12
CA ILE A 488 16.09 -20.18 -14.39
C ILE A 488 15.12 -19.53 -15.37
N LYS A 489 14.95 -20.13 -16.54
CA LYS A 489 14.03 -19.65 -17.60
C LYS A 489 12.97 -20.69 -17.86
N TYR A 490 11.72 -20.30 -17.88
CA TYR A 490 10.60 -21.19 -18.19
C TYR A 490 9.38 -20.42 -18.66
N LYS A 491 8.45 -21.12 -19.31
CA LYS A 491 7.09 -20.63 -19.55
C LYS A 491 6.15 -21.33 -18.58
N ALA A 492 5.33 -20.56 -17.88
CA ALA A 492 4.30 -21.06 -16.97
C ALA A 492 2.94 -20.45 -17.32
N PRO A 493 1.82 -21.11 -16.94
CA PRO A 493 0.49 -20.52 -17.03
C PRO A 493 0.42 -19.18 -16.28
N LEU A 494 -0.40 -18.26 -16.77
CA LEU A 494 -0.58 -16.94 -16.16
C LEU A 494 -1.19 -17.05 -14.76
N THR A 495 -0.35 -17.03 -13.73
CA THR A 495 -0.80 -17.11 -12.32
C THR A 495 -0.99 -15.74 -11.69
N ARG A 496 -0.06 -14.82 -11.95
CA ARG A 496 -0.07 -13.46 -11.44
C ARG A 496 0.60 -12.50 -12.42
N PHE A 497 0.21 -11.24 -12.35
CA PHE A 497 0.92 -10.16 -13.02
C PHE A 497 0.63 -8.85 -12.30
N THR A 498 1.50 -7.86 -12.48
CA THR A 498 1.34 -6.54 -11.87
C THR A 498 0.84 -5.56 -12.91
N ILE A 499 -0.25 -4.88 -12.60
CA ILE A 499 -0.71 -3.71 -13.34
C ILE A 499 -0.36 -2.44 -12.54
N GLY A 500 -0.27 -1.28 -13.18
CA GLY A 500 0.01 -0.02 -12.49
C GLY A 500 1.45 0.21 -12.02
N GLY A 501 2.28 -0.83 -11.90
CA GLY A 501 3.70 -0.70 -11.51
C GLY A 501 3.90 -0.04 -10.14
N GLY A 502 3.06 -0.37 -9.16
CA GLY A 502 3.09 0.24 -7.82
C GLY A 502 2.49 1.64 -7.73
N LYS A 503 1.67 2.06 -8.69
CA LYS A 503 0.90 3.32 -8.65
C LYS A 503 -0.47 3.07 -8.04
N ASN A 504 -1.02 4.05 -7.33
CA ASN A 504 -2.35 3.99 -6.72
C ASN A 504 -3.46 3.81 -7.76
N ILE A 505 -3.82 2.55 -8.03
CA ILE A 505 -4.89 2.16 -8.93
C ILE A 505 -6.22 2.53 -8.27
N VAL A 506 -7.10 3.18 -9.01
CA VAL A 506 -8.45 3.46 -8.52
C VAL A 506 -9.18 2.13 -8.34
N GLU A 507 -9.68 1.88 -7.13
CA GLU A 507 -10.43 0.67 -6.85
C GLU A 507 -11.59 0.52 -7.82
N ASN A 508 -11.79 -0.70 -8.29
CA ASN A 508 -12.80 -1.09 -9.25
C ASN A 508 -12.65 -0.56 -10.68
N SER A 509 -11.57 0.16 -10.99
CA SER A 509 -11.37 0.76 -12.32
C SER A 509 -10.80 -0.19 -13.37
N GLU A 510 -10.26 -1.34 -12.96
CA GLU A 510 -9.56 -2.23 -13.87
C GLU A 510 -10.50 -3.16 -14.63
N VAL A 511 -10.18 -3.36 -15.91
CA VAL A 511 -10.79 -4.32 -16.82
C VAL A 511 -9.67 -5.18 -17.38
N ILE A 512 -9.74 -6.48 -17.15
CA ILE A 512 -8.72 -7.44 -17.55
C ILE A 512 -9.29 -8.34 -18.65
N ILE A 513 -8.54 -8.47 -19.74
CA ILE A 513 -8.92 -9.26 -20.91
C ILE A 513 -7.77 -10.21 -21.23
N VAL A 514 -8.05 -11.51 -21.26
CA VAL A 514 -7.09 -12.56 -21.60
C VAL A 514 -7.57 -13.29 -22.85
N ASP A 515 -6.80 -13.27 -23.93
CA ASP A 515 -7.15 -13.84 -25.25
C ASP A 515 -8.53 -13.42 -25.78
N GLY A 516 -8.98 -12.22 -25.42
CA GLY A 516 -10.29 -11.67 -25.80
C GLY A 516 -11.41 -11.93 -24.78
N ASP A 517 -11.20 -12.81 -23.80
CA ASP A 517 -12.14 -13.04 -22.71
C ASP A 517 -11.98 -11.98 -21.61
N THR A 518 -13.02 -11.20 -21.35
CA THR A 518 -13.04 -10.24 -20.23
C THR A 518 -13.28 -10.98 -18.92
N LEU A 519 -12.32 -10.90 -18.00
CA LEU A 519 -12.37 -11.57 -16.71
C LEU A 519 -13.18 -10.77 -15.68
N LYS A 520 -13.81 -11.48 -14.74
CA LYS A 520 -14.58 -10.88 -13.65
C LYS A 520 -13.81 -10.91 -12.35
N ARG A 521 -13.70 -9.75 -11.70
CA ARG A 521 -13.13 -9.60 -10.35
C ARG A 521 -13.86 -10.49 -9.35
N ASP A 522 -13.09 -11.05 -8.41
CA ASP A 522 -13.51 -11.97 -7.36
C ASP A 522 -14.12 -13.29 -7.84
N ILE A 523 -14.20 -13.52 -9.14
CA ILE A 523 -14.65 -14.78 -9.75
C ILE A 523 -13.49 -15.43 -10.51
N ASP A 524 -12.90 -14.71 -11.46
CA ASP A 524 -11.81 -15.17 -12.32
C ASP A 524 -10.43 -14.72 -11.79
N TYR A 525 -10.36 -13.58 -11.08
CA TYR A 525 -9.12 -13.04 -10.51
C TYR A 525 -9.39 -12.25 -9.21
N THR A 526 -8.34 -11.98 -8.44
CA THR A 526 -8.32 -10.98 -7.37
C THR A 526 -7.26 -9.93 -7.67
N ILE A 527 -7.41 -8.72 -7.15
CA ILE A 527 -6.42 -7.65 -7.28
C ILE A 527 -6.15 -7.01 -5.92
N ASP A 528 -4.87 -6.79 -5.62
CA ASP A 528 -4.45 -5.87 -4.57
C ASP A 528 -4.20 -4.50 -5.21
N TYR A 529 -5.05 -3.52 -4.90
CA TYR A 529 -4.97 -2.18 -5.47
C TYR A 529 -3.77 -1.35 -4.97
N ALA A 530 -3.19 -1.70 -3.82
CA ALA A 530 -2.01 -1.03 -3.28
C ALA A 530 -0.75 -1.43 -4.05
N THR A 531 -0.62 -2.72 -4.39
CA THR A 531 0.53 -3.25 -5.14
C THR A 531 0.28 -3.30 -6.64
N GLY A 532 -0.98 -3.29 -7.06
CA GLY A 532 -1.43 -3.56 -8.43
C GLY A 532 -1.28 -5.03 -8.83
N GLU A 533 -1.07 -5.93 -7.86
CA GLU A 533 -0.91 -7.35 -8.13
C GLU A 533 -2.25 -8.00 -8.43
N VAL A 534 -2.38 -8.54 -9.64
CA VAL A 534 -3.51 -9.36 -10.08
C VAL A 534 -3.13 -10.83 -9.92
N LYS A 535 -3.97 -11.59 -9.23
CA LYS A 535 -3.84 -13.05 -9.08
C LYS A 535 -5.01 -13.75 -9.77
N ILE A 536 -4.70 -14.60 -10.75
CA ILE A 536 -5.70 -15.40 -11.46
C ILE A 536 -6.14 -16.57 -10.56
N LYS A 537 -7.45 -16.78 -10.43
CA LYS A 537 -8.02 -17.85 -9.59
C LYS A 537 -7.96 -19.22 -10.24
N ASP A 538 -8.11 -19.29 -11.57
CA ASP A 538 -7.94 -20.51 -12.38
C ASP A 538 -6.89 -20.32 -13.47
N PRO A 539 -5.58 -20.39 -13.13
CA PRO A 539 -4.50 -20.21 -14.09
C PRO A 539 -4.50 -21.25 -15.22
N LYS A 540 -5.06 -22.45 -14.96
CA LYS A 540 -5.07 -23.57 -15.93
C LYS A 540 -5.95 -23.28 -17.14
N ARG A 541 -6.89 -22.33 -17.04
CA ARG A 541 -7.75 -21.91 -18.14
C ARG A 541 -6.97 -21.25 -19.28
N PHE A 542 -5.80 -20.68 -19.01
CA PHE A 542 -5.05 -19.88 -19.99
C PHE A 542 -3.72 -20.56 -20.36
N PRO A 543 -3.41 -20.69 -21.66
CA PRO A 543 -2.14 -21.27 -22.09
C PRO A 543 -0.95 -20.34 -21.72
N PRO A 544 0.28 -20.87 -21.62
CA PRO A 544 1.46 -20.07 -21.27
C PRO A 544 1.81 -18.93 -22.24
N ASP A 545 1.23 -18.91 -23.45
CA ASP A 545 1.39 -17.86 -24.47
C ASP A 545 0.19 -16.90 -24.56
N ALA A 546 -0.75 -16.99 -23.63
CA ALA A 546 -1.93 -16.13 -23.58
C ALA A 546 -1.57 -14.64 -23.62
N LYS A 547 -2.36 -13.87 -24.36
CA LYS A 547 -2.24 -12.41 -24.44
C LYS A 547 -3.12 -11.76 -23.40
N VAL A 548 -2.50 -10.97 -22.54
CA VAL A 548 -3.17 -10.21 -21.50
C VAL A 548 -3.20 -8.75 -21.91
N SER A 549 -4.39 -8.17 -21.94
CA SER A 549 -4.58 -6.73 -22.06
C SER A 549 -5.39 -6.23 -20.87
N TYR A 550 -5.08 -5.04 -20.40
CA TYR A 550 -5.77 -4.46 -19.27
C TYR A 550 -5.89 -2.94 -19.40
N ILE A 551 -7.02 -2.44 -18.92
CA ILE A 551 -7.36 -1.03 -18.81
C ILE A 551 -7.56 -0.75 -17.33
N TYR A 552 -7.05 0.35 -16.82
CA TYR A 552 -7.19 0.73 -15.41
C TYR A 552 -7.01 2.23 -15.25
N GLN A 553 -7.55 2.78 -14.17
CA GLN A 553 -7.33 4.19 -13.82
C GLN A 553 -6.32 4.27 -12.69
N VAL A 554 -5.38 5.22 -12.78
CA VAL A 554 -4.47 5.56 -11.69
C VAL A 554 -4.80 6.94 -11.18
N MET A 555 -4.85 7.10 -9.86
CA MET A 555 -4.74 8.44 -9.31
C MET A 555 -3.32 8.94 -9.52
N PRO A 556 -3.12 10.21 -9.92
CA PRO A 556 -1.84 10.87 -9.73
C PRO A 556 -1.48 10.77 -8.25
N PHE A 557 -0.49 9.93 -7.92
CA PHE A 557 0.00 9.60 -6.58
C PHE A 557 -1.03 9.80 -5.42
N GLY A 558 -1.92 8.81 -5.24
CA GLY A 558 -2.45 8.44 -3.92
C GLY A 558 -3.52 9.29 -3.26
N GLY A 559 -4.26 10.14 -3.97
CA GLY A 559 -5.28 11.00 -3.37
C GLY A 559 -4.73 12.06 -2.39
N LEU A 560 -3.49 11.87 -1.93
CA LEU A 560 -2.63 12.76 -1.18
C LEU A 560 -1.68 13.44 -2.16
N THR A 561 -2.21 14.19 -3.12
CA THR A 561 -1.37 15.21 -3.75
C THR A 561 -1.14 16.31 -2.72
N PHE A 562 -0.05 16.18 -1.97
CA PHE A 562 0.54 17.28 -1.22
C PHE A 562 0.97 18.40 -2.16
N SER A 563 1.22 18.08 -3.45
CA SER A 563 1.39 19.03 -4.52
C SER A 563 0.05 19.64 -4.96
N GLN A 564 -0.08 20.95 -4.83
CA GLN A 564 -1.20 21.72 -5.39
C GLN A 564 -0.70 22.46 -6.62
N ASP A 565 -1.28 22.14 -7.78
CA ASP A 565 -0.94 22.79 -9.04
C ASP A 565 -1.91 23.93 -9.35
N TYR A 566 -1.34 25.12 -9.53
CA TYR A 566 -2.06 26.33 -9.91
C TYR A 566 -1.66 26.70 -11.32
N LEU A 567 -2.66 26.94 -12.17
CA LEU A 567 -2.49 27.38 -13.54
C LEU A 567 -3.17 28.72 -13.75
N THR A 568 -2.38 29.71 -14.16
CA THR A 568 -2.86 30.99 -14.66
C THR A 568 -2.63 31.05 -16.16
N LYS A 569 -3.64 31.41 -16.93
CA LYS A 569 -3.58 31.42 -18.38
C LYS A 569 -4.27 32.64 -18.96
N LEU A 570 -3.58 33.37 -19.82
CA LEU A 570 -4.13 34.48 -20.59
C LEU A 570 -4.02 34.14 -22.08
N GLU A 571 -5.14 34.06 -22.78
CA GLU A 571 -5.21 33.92 -24.23
C GLU A 571 -5.84 35.15 -24.85
N THR A 572 -5.32 35.61 -25.97
CA THR A 572 -5.94 36.64 -26.79
C THR A 572 -6.00 36.21 -28.25
N LYS A 573 -7.05 36.63 -28.95
CA LYS A 573 -7.26 36.41 -30.37
C LYS A 573 -7.65 37.74 -31.01
N THR A 574 -6.69 38.37 -31.67
CA THR A 574 -6.87 39.66 -32.35
C THR A 574 -7.11 39.44 -33.83
N ARG A 575 -8.25 39.95 -34.32
CA ARG A 575 -8.56 40.02 -35.74
C ARG A 575 -8.06 41.35 -36.31
N ILE A 576 -6.92 41.33 -37.00
CA ILE A 576 -6.35 42.54 -37.62
C ILE A 576 -7.20 42.95 -38.83
N ASN A 577 -7.63 41.98 -39.64
CA ASN A 577 -8.59 42.16 -40.74
C ASN A 577 -9.34 40.83 -40.97
N ASN A 578 -10.20 40.74 -42.00
CA ASN A 578 -11.01 39.55 -42.27
C ASN A 578 -10.22 38.26 -42.56
N ARG A 579 -8.92 38.36 -42.89
CA ARG A 579 -8.06 37.21 -43.23
C ARG A 579 -6.80 37.10 -42.38
N THR A 580 -6.54 38.09 -41.52
CA THR A 580 -5.34 38.17 -40.68
C THR A 580 -5.72 38.08 -39.21
N PHE A 581 -5.19 37.04 -38.54
CA PHE A 581 -5.43 36.71 -37.14
C PHE A 581 -4.11 36.57 -36.41
N LEU A 582 -4.04 37.12 -35.21
CA LEU A 582 -2.96 36.92 -34.25
C LEU A 582 -3.55 36.34 -32.97
N ASN A 583 -3.12 35.13 -32.62
CA ASN A 583 -3.47 34.51 -31.34
C ASN A 583 -2.24 34.52 -30.45
N THR A 584 -2.37 34.94 -29.19
CA THR A 584 -1.29 34.85 -28.21
C THR A 584 -1.76 34.11 -26.97
N SER A 585 -0.87 33.38 -26.31
CA SER A 585 -1.15 32.80 -25.00
C SER A 585 0.05 32.91 -24.08
N ILE A 586 -0.22 33.14 -22.80
CA ILE A 586 0.74 33.11 -21.71
C ILE A 586 0.16 32.19 -20.64
N ASP A 587 0.86 31.10 -20.37
CA ASP A 587 0.44 30.06 -19.43
C ASP A 587 1.53 29.98 -18.33
N PHE A 588 1.16 30.29 -17.09
CA PHE A 588 2.01 30.16 -15.91
C PHE A 588 1.47 29.04 -15.02
N ASN A 589 2.31 28.08 -14.71
CA ASN A 589 2.00 27.01 -13.79
C ASN A 589 2.93 27.09 -12.57
N ALA A 590 2.36 26.84 -11.38
CA ALA A 590 3.09 26.76 -10.14
C ALA A 590 2.59 25.57 -9.32
N SER A 591 3.53 24.74 -8.87
CA SER A 591 3.26 23.56 -8.03
C SER A 591 3.73 23.84 -6.61
N SER A 592 2.99 23.41 -5.59
CA SER A 592 3.36 23.61 -4.18
C SER A 592 3.17 22.34 -3.37
N VAL A 593 4.21 21.88 -2.66
CA VAL A 593 4.17 20.70 -1.77
C VAL A 593 4.06 21.09 -0.29
N SER A 594 3.35 20.29 0.53
CA SER A 594 3.23 20.51 1.98
C SER A 594 4.52 20.25 2.75
N ASP A 595 5.31 19.27 2.30
CA ASP A 595 6.48 18.82 3.04
C ASP A 595 7.58 19.87 3.01
N PHE A 596 8.26 20.05 4.13
CA PHE A 596 9.35 21.01 4.22
C PHE A 596 10.59 20.54 3.43
N TYR A 597 10.81 19.21 3.38
CA TYR A 597 11.92 18.54 2.71
C TYR A 597 11.43 17.68 1.54
N PRO A 598 11.25 18.25 0.34
CA PRO A 598 10.78 17.47 -0.81
C PRO A 598 11.84 16.44 -1.25
N ARG A 599 11.42 15.19 -1.40
CA ARG A 599 12.24 14.11 -1.96
C ARG A 599 12.54 14.36 -3.44
N LEU A 600 13.65 13.78 -3.92
CA LEU A 600 14.07 13.86 -5.31
C LEU A 600 12.97 13.32 -6.23
N GLY A 601 12.54 14.12 -7.21
CA GLY A 601 11.45 13.80 -8.13
C GLY A 601 10.06 14.27 -7.68
N SER A 602 9.95 14.82 -6.47
CA SER A 602 8.71 15.40 -5.91
C SER A 602 8.83 16.91 -5.64
N GLU A 603 9.80 17.58 -6.26
CA GLU A 603 10.04 19.00 -6.02
C GLU A 603 8.93 19.89 -6.60
N PRO A 604 8.54 20.96 -5.90
CA PRO A 604 7.60 21.94 -6.45
C PRO A 604 8.24 22.69 -7.62
N ALA A 605 7.67 22.52 -8.82
CA ALA A 605 8.15 23.15 -10.06
C ALA A 605 7.22 24.30 -10.49
N ASN A 606 7.80 25.31 -11.15
CA ASN A 606 7.06 26.39 -11.81
C ASN A 606 7.49 26.47 -13.27
N PHE A 607 6.59 26.79 -14.19
CA PHE A 607 6.97 27.04 -15.57
C PHE A 607 6.12 28.13 -16.22
N LEU A 608 6.73 28.88 -17.14
CA LEU A 608 6.07 29.87 -17.97
C LEU A 608 6.15 29.41 -19.43
N LEU A 609 5.01 29.35 -20.11
CA LEU A 609 4.91 29.08 -21.54
C LEU A 609 4.27 30.29 -22.24
N GLY A 610 4.93 30.79 -23.29
CA GLY A 610 4.40 31.80 -24.18
C GLY A 610 4.18 31.21 -25.57
N LYS A 611 3.09 31.58 -26.23
CA LYS A 611 2.80 31.21 -27.62
C LYS A 611 2.29 32.41 -28.39
N ALA A 612 2.76 32.59 -29.62
CA ALA A 612 2.18 33.52 -30.58
C ALA A 612 1.96 32.80 -31.91
N SER A 613 0.72 32.76 -32.38
CA SER A 613 0.31 32.15 -33.63
C SER A 613 -0.26 33.21 -34.57
N PHE A 614 0.28 33.30 -35.77
CA PHE A 614 -0.19 34.23 -36.79
C PHE A 614 -0.75 33.45 -37.98
N LYS A 615 -1.85 33.93 -38.56
CA LYS A 615 -2.43 33.43 -39.81
C LYS A 615 -2.85 34.61 -40.67
N THR A 616 -2.44 34.65 -41.93
CA THR A 616 -2.86 35.67 -42.89
C THR A 616 -3.15 35.07 -44.26
N GLY A 617 -4.17 35.59 -44.95
CA GLY A 617 -4.44 35.32 -46.35
C GLY A 617 -4.14 36.55 -47.20
N LEU A 618 -3.20 36.44 -48.13
CA LEU A 618 -2.83 37.50 -49.08
C LEU A 618 -3.40 37.18 -50.45
N ASP A 619 -4.14 38.12 -51.02
CA ASP A 619 -4.57 38.06 -52.41
C ASP A 619 -3.38 38.40 -53.31
N LEU A 620 -3.00 37.48 -54.19
CA LEU A 620 -1.91 37.69 -55.14
C LEU A 620 -2.46 38.18 -56.47
N ASP A 621 -3.17 39.31 -56.45
CA ASP A 621 -3.74 39.95 -57.65
C ASP A 621 -2.68 40.21 -58.73
N LEU A 622 -1.43 40.48 -58.32
CA LEU A 622 -0.29 40.68 -59.22
C LEU A 622 0.09 39.43 -60.03
N LEU A 623 -0.27 38.22 -59.56
CA LEU A 623 0.00 36.96 -60.28
C LEU A 623 -1.16 36.54 -61.20
N LEU A 624 -2.34 37.15 -61.04
CA LEU A 624 -3.51 36.82 -61.86
C LEU A 624 -3.26 36.99 -63.37
N PRO A 625 -2.57 38.04 -63.86
CA PRO A 625 -2.25 38.19 -65.29
C PRO A 625 -1.25 37.15 -65.80
N LEU A 626 -0.34 36.66 -64.95
CA LEU A 626 0.66 35.64 -65.31
C LEU A 626 0.00 34.26 -65.41
N ILE A 627 -0.90 33.94 -64.49
CA ILE A 627 -1.65 32.67 -64.46
C ILE A 627 -2.64 32.61 -65.62
N SER A 628 -3.32 33.73 -65.93
CA SER A 628 -4.30 33.82 -67.02
C SER A 628 -3.68 33.69 -68.42
N ARG A 629 -2.34 33.77 -68.56
CA ARG A 629 -1.61 33.57 -69.82
C ARG A 629 -1.24 32.11 -70.09
N LEU A 630 -1.46 31.19 -69.15
CA LEU A 630 -1.17 29.78 -69.35
C LEU A 630 -2.27 29.14 -70.24
N PRO A 631 -1.89 28.50 -71.36
CA PRO A 631 -2.83 28.16 -72.45
C PRO A 631 -3.86 27.06 -72.14
N ILE A 632 -3.92 26.55 -70.90
CA ILE A 632 -4.74 25.38 -70.53
C ILE A 632 -5.75 25.71 -69.40
N ILE A 633 -5.61 26.84 -68.68
CA ILE A 633 -6.50 27.18 -67.54
C ILE A 633 -6.81 28.68 -67.54
N GLY A 634 -8.01 29.07 -67.97
CA GLY A 634 -8.55 30.41 -67.74
C GLY A 634 -9.26 30.48 -66.39
N SER A 635 -8.59 30.97 -65.35
CA SER A 635 -9.19 31.16 -64.02
C SER A 635 -9.31 32.64 -63.70
N GLU A 636 -10.54 33.14 -63.55
CA GLU A 636 -10.84 34.52 -63.13
C GLU A 636 -10.76 34.72 -61.60
N LYS A 637 -10.50 33.66 -60.83
CA LYS A 637 -10.38 33.74 -59.37
C LYS A 637 -8.96 34.11 -58.95
N THR A 638 -8.81 35.18 -58.18
CA THR A 638 -7.53 35.57 -57.58
C THR A 638 -6.95 34.43 -56.72
N PRO A 639 -5.70 34.01 -56.93
CA PRO A 639 -5.03 33.06 -56.04
C PRO A 639 -4.82 33.67 -54.65
N VAL A 640 -5.22 32.93 -53.61
CA VAL A 640 -5.03 33.32 -52.20
C VAL A 640 -3.84 32.56 -51.63
N PHE A 641 -2.83 33.28 -51.16
CA PHE A 641 -1.70 32.71 -50.43
C PHE A 641 -1.96 32.76 -48.93
N ASN A 642 -2.04 31.60 -48.29
CA ASN A 642 -2.22 31.49 -46.85
C ASN A 642 -0.87 31.26 -46.17
N LEU A 643 -0.47 32.17 -45.30
CA LEU A 643 0.71 32.04 -44.46
C LEU A 643 0.26 31.85 -43.00
N SER A 644 0.82 30.84 -42.33
CA SER A 644 0.64 30.64 -40.89
C SER A 644 1.96 30.29 -40.23
N GLY A 645 2.17 30.80 -39.03
CA GLY A 645 3.37 30.52 -38.23
C GLY A 645 3.07 30.50 -36.74
N ASN A 646 3.91 29.83 -35.98
CA ASN A 646 3.83 29.77 -34.52
C ASN A 646 5.21 30.04 -33.92
N VAL A 647 5.26 30.82 -32.85
CA VAL A 647 6.44 31.06 -32.01
C VAL A 647 6.09 30.60 -30.60
N PHE A 648 7.00 29.87 -29.97
CA PHE A 648 6.85 29.35 -28.61
C PHE A 648 8.03 29.79 -27.75
N LEU A 649 7.75 30.13 -26.51
CA LEU A 649 8.74 30.41 -25.47
C LEU A 649 8.44 29.50 -24.28
N SER A 650 9.47 28.91 -23.69
CA SER A 650 9.34 28.07 -22.50
C SER A 650 10.44 28.42 -21.51
N MET A 651 10.03 28.70 -20.28
CA MET A 651 10.93 28.97 -19.16
C MET A 651 10.55 28.03 -18.02
N PRO A 652 11.09 26.80 -18.01
CA PRO A 652 10.87 25.85 -16.92
C PRO A 652 11.79 26.16 -15.73
N ASN A 653 11.25 26.07 -14.52
CA ASN A 653 12.00 25.99 -13.27
C ASN A 653 11.61 24.68 -12.55
N PRO A 654 12.42 23.62 -12.68
CA PRO A 654 12.09 22.29 -12.16
C PRO A 654 12.07 22.23 -10.62
N SER A 655 12.67 23.19 -9.91
CA SER A 655 12.63 23.26 -8.45
C SER A 655 12.57 24.71 -7.98
N SER A 656 11.38 25.16 -7.60
CA SER A 656 11.14 26.50 -7.06
C SER A 656 11.87 26.75 -5.74
N ARG A 657 12.18 25.69 -4.97
CA ARG A 657 12.94 25.76 -3.70
C ARG A 657 14.45 25.57 -3.88
N GLY A 658 14.92 25.18 -5.07
CA GLY A 658 16.33 25.03 -5.39
C GLY A 658 17.06 23.88 -4.68
N LYS A 659 16.32 22.97 -4.02
CA LYS A 659 16.84 21.80 -3.31
C LYS A 659 15.88 20.63 -3.46
N GLY A 660 16.43 19.43 -3.56
CA GLY A 660 15.73 18.14 -3.49
C GLY A 660 16.58 17.17 -2.65
N TYR A 661 15.92 16.33 -1.85
CA TYR A 661 16.58 15.43 -0.91
C TYR A 661 16.61 14.01 -1.49
N VAL A 662 17.81 13.42 -1.60
CA VAL A 662 17.98 12.00 -2.01
C VAL A 662 17.48 11.08 -0.89
N ASP A 663 17.72 11.49 0.36
CA ASP A 663 17.27 10.82 1.57
C ASP A 663 17.03 11.89 2.65
N ASP A 664 15.89 11.82 3.32
CA ASP A 664 15.52 12.70 4.45
C ASP A 664 15.88 12.08 5.81
N MET A 665 16.36 10.82 5.82
CA MET A 665 16.71 10.01 6.98
C MET A 665 15.56 9.80 7.98
N GLU A 666 14.33 10.17 7.63
CA GLU A 666 13.17 10.13 8.53
C GLU A 666 12.86 8.68 8.96
N ASN A 667 13.09 7.72 8.05
CA ASN A 667 12.86 6.29 8.28
C ASN A 667 14.11 5.51 8.70
N THR A 668 15.21 6.17 9.06
CA THR A 668 16.42 5.45 9.51
C THR A 668 16.29 4.87 10.90
N THR A 669 15.40 5.43 11.72
CA THR A 669 15.15 4.94 13.08
C THR A 669 13.91 4.08 13.08
N ARG A 670 14.11 2.77 13.17
CA ARG A 670 13.03 1.81 13.39
C ARG A 670 12.89 1.57 14.89
N SER A 671 11.86 2.18 15.47
CA SER A 671 11.50 1.95 16.86
C SER A 671 10.59 0.74 16.95
N GLU A 672 11.11 -0.38 17.45
CA GLU A 672 10.28 -1.52 17.85
C GLU A 672 9.80 -1.26 19.29
N PRO A 673 8.49 -1.12 19.54
CA PRO A 673 8.00 -0.91 20.89
C PRO A 673 8.28 -2.17 21.70
N PHE A 674 9.02 -2.03 22.81
CA PHE A 674 9.07 -3.08 23.82
C PHE A 674 7.70 -3.21 24.47
N GLY A 675 7.31 -4.46 24.79
CA GLY A 675 6.06 -4.74 25.49
C GLY A 675 5.94 -3.85 26.73
N ASN A 676 4.92 -3.01 26.79
CA ASN A 676 4.73 -2.03 27.86
C ASN A 676 3.61 -2.45 28.83
N THR A 677 3.05 -3.64 28.64
CA THR A 677 1.98 -4.16 29.49
C THR A 677 2.54 -5.12 30.54
N ILE A 678 1.96 -5.12 31.74
CA ILE A 678 2.38 -6.01 32.83
C ILE A 678 2.37 -7.50 32.45
N ARG A 679 1.53 -7.90 31.48
CA ARG A 679 1.35 -9.29 31.04
C ARG A 679 2.43 -9.78 30.08
N GLU A 680 3.16 -8.87 29.45
CA GLU A 680 4.27 -9.21 28.54
C GLU A 680 5.58 -9.48 29.28
N TRP A 681 5.66 -9.13 30.56
CA TRP A 681 6.82 -9.36 31.41
C TRP A 681 6.58 -10.50 32.39
N SER A 682 7.61 -11.34 32.55
CA SER A 682 7.64 -12.42 33.54
C SER A 682 8.97 -12.41 34.27
N PHE A 683 9.05 -13.11 35.41
CA PHE A 683 10.34 -13.37 36.05
C PHE A 683 11.25 -14.13 35.09
N SER A 684 12.52 -13.72 35.01
CA SER A 684 13.56 -14.44 34.29
C SER A 684 14.15 -15.56 35.15
N SER A 685 14.86 -16.50 34.54
CA SER A 685 15.81 -17.34 35.28
C SER A 685 16.95 -16.49 35.86
N THR A 686 17.66 -17.03 36.85
CA THR A 686 18.89 -16.43 37.37
C THR A 686 19.90 -16.29 36.22
N PRO A 687 20.49 -15.09 36.01
CA PRO A 687 21.54 -14.92 35.02
C PRO A 687 22.75 -15.81 35.31
N ASP A 688 23.42 -16.27 34.24
CA ASP A 688 24.58 -17.14 34.38
C ASP A 688 25.71 -16.46 35.17
N GLY A 689 26.29 -17.17 36.13
CA GLY A 689 27.34 -16.67 37.01
C GLY A 689 26.88 -15.89 38.25
N GLU A 690 25.57 -15.64 38.41
CA GLU A 690 25.01 -14.94 39.59
C GLU A 690 24.46 -15.90 40.64
N ASN A 691 24.52 -15.47 41.91
CA ASN A 691 24.04 -16.27 43.02
C ASN A 691 22.53 -16.05 43.23
N GLU A 692 21.75 -17.12 43.14
CA GLU A 692 20.30 -17.15 43.32
C GLU A 692 19.85 -16.51 44.66
N TYR A 693 20.70 -16.55 45.69
CA TYR A 693 20.43 -16.00 47.02
C TYR A 693 20.63 -14.48 47.12
N LEU A 694 21.09 -13.81 46.05
CA LEU A 694 21.30 -12.35 46.01
C LEU A 694 20.18 -11.59 45.27
N LEU A 695 19.14 -12.28 44.79
CA LEU A 695 18.03 -11.66 44.09
C LEU A 695 17.06 -10.98 45.08
N GLY A 696 16.93 -9.66 44.98
CA GLY A 696 15.92 -8.89 45.71
C GLY A 696 14.51 -9.09 45.12
N GLU A 697 13.47 -8.66 45.85
CA GLU A 697 12.10 -8.67 45.34
C GLU A 697 11.96 -7.66 44.18
N ILE A 698 11.59 -8.16 42.99
CA ILE A 698 11.35 -7.34 41.80
C ILE A 698 9.84 -7.27 41.57
N HIS A 699 9.32 -6.05 41.48
CA HIS A 699 7.95 -5.77 41.10
C HIS A 699 7.93 -4.89 39.85
N TRP A 700 7.12 -5.23 38.84
CA TRP A 700 6.83 -4.37 37.69
C TRP A 700 5.33 -4.09 37.61
N TRP A 701 4.96 -2.84 37.37
CA TRP A 701 3.58 -2.42 37.21
C TRP A 701 3.48 -1.26 36.23
N SER A 702 2.33 -1.13 35.55
CA SER A 702 1.98 0.03 34.75
C SER A 702 1.12 0.97 35.59
N VAL A 703 1.48 2.26 35.66
CA VAL A 703 0.62 3.27 36.28
C VAL A 703 -0.52 3.58 35.30
N ASN A 704 -1.75 3.17 35.63
CA ASN A 704 -2.92 3.59 34.86
C ASN A 704 -3.20 5.07 35.19
N LEU A 705 -3.05 5.96 34.20
CA LEU A 705 -3.38 7.39 34.31
C LEU A 705 -4.90 7.66 34.24
N MET A 706 -5.71 6.83 34.90
CA MET A 706 -7.15 7.05 35.07
C MET A 706 -7.53 7.13 36.55
N GLU A 707 -6.95 8.09 37.25
CA GLU A 707 -7.52 8.67 38.48
C GLU A 707 -7.49 10.19 38.41
#